data_AF-A0A257AQB0-F1
#
_entry.id   AF-A0A257AQB0-F1
#
_cell.length_a   1.000
_cell.length_b   1.000
_cell.length_c   1.000
_cell.angle_alpha   90.00
_cell.angle_beta   90.00
_cell.angle_gamma   90.00
#
_symmetry.space_group_name_H-M   'P 1'
#
loop_
_entity.id
_entity.type
_entity.pdbx_description
1 polymer ?
#
loop_
_entity_poly.entity_id
_entity_poly.type
_entity_poly.pdbx_seq_one_letter_code
_entity_poly.pdbx_strand_id
1 'polypeptide(L)'
;MGEVTDVVCSLCGCVCDDIVVEVEDNEVKKVKKGACAVGKSKLMGHGRIKSPAVRERKGEGESGELRECSYDEAIKKAAEILAAARRPLLYGWSSTVCEADKVGVELAEEIGAVIDNTASVCHGPSVLAIQDVGLPSCTLGEVKNRADLVIYWGANPAAAHANHMKRYSFISKGFWTAEGKKAKKLVVVDVRKTATAKMADVFLQIEQGKDYLVFSALRALLYGYEDVVPDEVGGVSKEELLEVVKMMKEAKFGMTFFGMGVTHTGGRHNNIVNAIQMTRAAHTHTKFSIMPMRGHYNVAGINQVCTWETGFPFAVDLSRGYPWYNPGELSATDLLIRRECDAALIIASDPGAHFPGESVRHLAKIPVIQIDPFPNPTTEFADVVIPAAVSGVEAEGNVYRMDNIPIRLRKLVETEYLADEEIVGVKGEKKEICIRDGKVVAELKSPNVKVIDAEGRVVMPGGVDIHSHIAGGKVNSGRLFRPEDGRKGVAVRTKVCRVQSGYSVPNTFATGYRYAKMGYTFVMEAAMPPLAARHTHEELVDIPILDNAALPLIDNNWMTMDYVKTGDTDLLAAYVAWIMKATKGFGVKIVNPGGTEAWGWGKNCGLTDAVPTFDVTPAEIIKGLAEANERFEMPHSIHVHTNMLGHPGNFEVTKATYDLVKGVKTAKDRQVIHTTHTQFHSYGGTNWGDFVSKADAISDYINQNEHATIDIGSVILGDTTTMTADGPMEYSLHQLTGRKWTNHDVELETGSGITPFLYSGKVSVHTIQWAIGQELALLVKDPWKVALTTDHPNAGPFIGYPILISMLMSKKRRDEAAEEMHSAIFKRAALPSIDREYDLNEIAIITRGMTAKALGLHEHGKGHLGVGADADVAIYDISPEERDAGKIQKAFLNTKYTIKGGEVVVKDGEVVATPAGKTYFVTPECDEGLTEEMLVKLKDKFEHYYSVNFNNYPVQDAYVPNPYEIKASWSG
;
A
#
# COMPACT_ATOMS: atom_id res chain seq x y z
N MET A 1 12.26 12.66 36.86
CA MET A 1 12.21 13.08 35.44
C MET A 1 12.74 11.95 34.57
N GLY A 2 12.05 11.62 33.49
CA GLY A 2 12.61 10.88 32.36
C GLY A 2 12.80 11.82 31.16
N GLU A 3 13.93 11.73 30.47
CA GLU A 3 14.07 12.36 29.14
C GLU A 3 13.51 11.39 28.10
N VAL A 4 12.52 11.85 27.32
CA VAL A 4 11.92 11.07 26.23
C VAL A 4 12.40 11.68 24.92
N THR A 5 13.20 10.92 24.17
CA THR A 5 13.73 11.33 22.88
C THR A 5 12.84 10.88 21.72
N ASP A 6 13.04 11.52 20.58
CA ASP A 6 12.47 11.14 19.28
C ASP A 6 10.93 11.15 19.28
N VAL A 7 10.39 12.19 19.92
CA VAL A 7 8.96 12.53 20.03
C VAL A 7 8.49 13.15 18.71
N VAL A 8 7.23 12.89 18.36
CA VAL A 8 6.66 13.20 17.06
C VAL A 8 5.64 14.34 17.15
N CYS A 9 5.70 15.27 16.20
CA CYS A 9 4.90 16.50 16.22
C CYS A 9 3.50 16.35 15.59
N SER A 10 2.46 16.17 16.41
CA SER A 10 1.04 16.20 16.02
C SER A 10 0.49 17.63 15.77
N LEU A 11 1.11 18.37 14.82
CA LEU A 11 0.69 19.72 14.42
C LEU A 11 0.47 19.94 12.90
N CYS A 12 1.53 19.93 12.09
CA CYS A 12 1.46 20.15 10.63
C CYS A 12 2.17 19.04 9.86
N GLY A 13 1.90 18.92 8.56
CA GLY A 13 2.37 17.82 7.68
C GLY A 13 3.90 17.67 7.53
N CYS A 14 4.70 18.44 8.28
CA CYS A 14 6.12 18.19 8.49
C CYS A 14 6.45 17.07 9.48
N VAL A 15 5.50 16.71 10.35
CA VAL A 15 5.53 15.60 11.33
C VAL A 15 6.96 15.31 11.81
N CYS A 16 7.51 16.26 12.59
CA CYS A 16 8.91 16.21 13.00
C CYS A 16 9.09 15.24 14.17
N ASP A 17 10.00 14.30 13.97
CA ASP A 17 10.36 13.18 14.87
C ASP A 17 11.64 13.43 15.70
N ASP A 18 12.32 14.57 15.55
CA ASP A 18 13.59 14.88 16.25
C ASP A 18 13.39 15.62 17.59
N ILE A 19 12.17 15.55 18.13
CA ILE A 19 11.79 16.29 19.33
C ILE A 19 12.22 15.53 20.57
N VAL A 20 12.69 16.25 21.58
CA VAL A 20 13.00 15.67 22.89
C VAL A 20 12.29 16.45 23.97
N VAL A 21 11.71 15.73 24.92
CA VAL A 21 10.92 16.29 26.03
C VAL A 21 11.39 15.73 27.37
N GLU A 22 10.96 16.37 28.46
CA GLU A 22 11.09 15.87 29.83
C GLU A 22 9.70 15.53 30.36
N VAL A 23 9.52 14.30 30.83
CA VAL A 23 8.29 13.81 31.48
C VAL A 23 8.57 13.56 32.96
N GLU A 24 7.66 13.99 33.82
CA GLU A 24 7.70 13.76 35.27
C GLU A 24 6.29 13.78 35.83
N ASP A 25 6.01 12.98 36.86
CA ASP A 25 4.70 12.87 37.52
C ASP A 25 3.53 12.73 36.53
N ASN A 26 3.76 11.98 35.44
CA ASN A 26 2.82 11.75 34.35
C ASN A 26 2.38 13.04 33.59
N GLU A 27 3.29 14.02 33.45
CA GLU A 27 3.08 15.25 32.67
C GLU A 27 4.33 15.63 31.85
N VAL A 28 4.14 16.18 30.65
CA VAL A 28 5.21 16.73 29.81
C VAL A 28 5.65 18.09 30.34
N LYS A 29 6.64 18.12 31.24
CA LYS A 29 7.10 19.37 31.90
C LYS A 29 7.88 20.31 30.98
N LYS A 30 8.46 19.83 29.87
CA LYS A 30 9.32 20.65 28.99
C LYS A 30 9.61 20.03 27.62
N VAL A 31 9.71 20.85 26.58
CA VAL A 31 10.31 20.49 25.29
C VAL A 31 11.72 21.09 25.17
N LYS A 32 12.73 20.22 24.95
CA LYS A 32 14.18 20.52 24.91
C LYS A 32 14.70 20.92 23.52
N LYS A 33 14.46 20.12 22.47
CA LYS A 33 14.96 20.32 21.09
C LYS A 33 13.98 19.80 20.03
N GLY A 34 14.31 19.97 18.75
CA GLY A 34 13.56 19.50 17.57
C GLY A 34 12.33 20.33 17.20
N ALA A 35 11.45 20.59 18.17
CA ALA A 35 10.16 21.24 17.94
C ALA A 35 10.28 22.67 17.39
N CYS A 36 9.42 23.02 16.43
CA CYS A 36 9.13 24.41 16.12
C CYS A 36 8.25 25.04 17.23
N ALA A 37 8.16 26.37 17.27
CA ALA A 37 7.46 27.09 18.35
C ALA A 37 6.00 26.63 18.56
N VAL A 38 5.26 26.39 17.47
CA VAL A 38 3.85 25.96 17.55
C VAL A 38 3.74 24.49 17.97
N GLY A 39 4.65 23.62 17.51
CA GLY A 39 4.70 22.21 17.93
C GLY A 39 5.03 22.07 19.42
N LYS A 40 5.91 22.94 19.94
CA LYS A 40 6.18 23.05 21.37
C LYS A 40 4.92 23.46 22.17
N SER A 41 4.08 24.34 21.63
CA SER A 41 2.82 24.71 22.30
C SER A 41 1.87 23.51 22.43
N LYS A 42 1.67 22.76 21.34
CA LYS A 42 0.78 21.58 21.31
C LYS A 42 1.22 20.48 22.29
N LEU A 43 2.52 20.21 22.38
CA LEU A 43 3.11 19.20 23.28
C LEU A 43 3.09 19.59 24.78
N MET A 44 2.90 20.87 25.11
CA MET A 44 2.86 21.37 26.49
C MET A 44 1.42 21.53 27.04
N GLY A 45 0.40 21.28 26.22
CA GLY A 45 -1.00 21.32 26.63
C GLY A 45 -1.66 22.70 26.72
N HIS A 46 -3.00 22.68 26.78
CA HIS A 46 -3.89 23.81 27.02
C HIS A 46 -5.25 23.29 27.54
N GLY A 47 -6.17 24.16 27.98
CA GLY A 47 -7.39 23.77 28.69
C GLY A 47 -8.33 22.83 27.92
N ARG A 48 -8.69 21.68 28.54
CA ARG A 48 -9.47 20.56 27.95
C ARG A 48 -10.91 20.46 28.47
N ILE A 49 -11.73 19.67 27.78
CA ILE A 49 -13.03 19.18 28.28
C ILE A 49 -12.78 18.05 29.31
N LYS A 50 -13.57 17.99 30.40
CA LYS A 50 -13.26 17.15 31.59
C LYS A 50 -14.09 15.88 31.77
N SER A 51 -15.32 15.85 31.27
CA SER A 51 -16.29 14.78 31.51
C SER A 51 -17.30 14.71 30.37
N PRO A 52 -17.94 13.55 30.14
CA PRO A 52 -19.02 13.42 29.15
C PRO A 52 -20.23 14.24 29.56
N ALA A 53 -20.91 14.83 28.60
CA ALA A 53 -22.17 15.48 28.86
C ALA A 53 -23.21 15.22 27.76
N VAL A 54 -24.45 15.03 28.19
CA VAL A 54 -25.63 14.86 27.33
C VAL A 54 -26.61 16.02 27.55
N ARG A 55 -27.23 16.49 26.47
CA ARG A 55 -28.15 17.60 26.44
C ARG A 55 -29.51 17.10 25.95
N GLU A 56 -30.55 17.22 26.77
CA GLU A 56 -31.90 16.89 26.32
C GLU A 56 -32.48 18.02 25.47
N ARG A 57 -32.88 17.70 24.23
CA ARG A 57 -33.59 18.61 23.34
C ARG A 57 -35.05 18.72 23.74
N LYS A 58 -35.59 19.95 23.65
CA LYS A 58 -37.00 20.26 23.97
C LYS A 58 -37.85 20.51 22.73
N GLY A 59 -37.23 20.72 21.58
CA GLY A 59 -37.86 20.83 20.26
C GLY A 59 -36.83 20.98 19.14
N GLU A 60 -37.28 21.23 17.91
CA GLU A 60 -36.39 21.57 16.79
C GLU A 60 -35.70 22.93 17.06
N GLY A 61 -34.39 22.89 17.32
CA GLY A 61 -33.59 24.10 17.59
C GLY A 61 -33.71 24.66 19.02
N GLU A 62 -34.42 23.98 19.92
CA GLU A 62 -34.44 24.31 21.36
C GLU A 62 -33.76 23.21 22.18
N SER A 63 -32.60 23.54 22.76
CA SER A 63 -31.74 22.61 23.47
C SER A 63 -31.62 22.95 24.96
N GLY A 64 -31.46 21.93 25.81
CA GLY A 64 -31.26 22.11 27.25
C GLY A 64 -29.84 22.55 27.62
N GLU A 65 -29.53 22.50 28.91
CA GLU A 65 -28.15 22.57 29.39
C GLU A 65 -27.47 21.19 29.25
N LEU A 66 -26.15 21.19 29.04
CA LEU A 66 -25.34 19.96 29.05
C LEU A 66 -25.25 19.42 30.47
N ARG A 67 -25.75 18.20 30.70
CA ARG A 67 -25.65 17.48 31.98
C ARG A 67 -24.51 16.47 31.92
N GLU A 68 -23.60 16.52 32.89
CA GLU A 68 -22.54 15.52 33.04
C GLU A 68 -23.11 14.10 33.25
N CYS A 69 -22.43 13.09 32.70
CA CYS A 69 -22.90 11.71 32.64
C CYS A 69 -21.72 10.71 32.60
N SER A 70 -22.00 9.41 32.73
CA SER A 70 -20.96 8.40 32.49
C SER A 70 -20.65 8.27 31.01
N TYR A 71 -19.48 7.69 30.70
CA TYR A 71 -19.13 7.36 29.32
C TYR A 71 -20.16 6.40 28.72
N ASP A 72 -20.49 5.28 29.38
CA ASP A 72 -21.48 4.30 28.90
C ASP A 72 -22.85 4.95 28.57
N GLU A 73 -23.26 5.96 29.36
CA GLU A 73 -24.49 6.72 29.13
C GLU A 73 -24.39 7.60 27.87
N ALA A 74 -23.29 8.34 27.70
CA ALA A 74 -23.03 9.17 26.52
C ALA A 74 -22.87 8.34 25.24
N ILE A 75 -22.14 7.23 25.33
CA ILE A 75 -21.93 6.22 24.28
C ILE A 75 -23.27 5.67 23.82
N LYS A 76 -24.06 5.14 24.77
CA LYS A 76 -25.37 4.57 24.45
C LYS A 76 -26.30 5.63 23.87
N LYS A 77 -26.24 6.88 24.35
CA LYS A 77 -27.06 7.97 23.80
C LYS A 77 -26.63 8.35 22.38
N ALA A 78 -25.34 8.35 22.07
CA ALA A 78 -24.85 8.54 20.71
C ALA A 78 -25.32 7.41 19.78
N ALA A 79 -25.22 6.14 20.21
CA ALA A 79 -25.73 4.99 19.46
C ALA A 79 -27.25 5.06 19.24
N GLU A 80 -28.04 5.42 20.27
CA GLU A 80 -29.49 5.63 20.15
C GLU A 80 -29.85 6.76 19.15
N ILE A 81 -29.06 7.83 19.07
CA ILE A 81 -29.25 8.92 18.11
C ILE A 81 -28.93 8.45 16.68
N LEU A 82 -27.81 7.74 16.50
CA LEU A 82 -27.33 7.32 15.18
C LEU A 82 -28.16 6.17 14.58
N ALA A 83 -28.55 5.18 15.39
CA ALA A 83 -29.44 4.09 14.96
C ALA A 83 -30.89 4.54 14.68
N ALA A 84 -31.27 5.75 15.11
CA ALA A 84 -32.56 6.37 14.80
C ALA A 84 -32.51 7.39 13.64
N ALA A 85 -31.31 7.79 13.20
CA ALA A 85 -31.10 8.70 12.07
C ALA A 85 -31.29 7.98 10.73
N ARG A 86 -31.53 8.75 9.65
CA ARG A 86 -31.76 8.22 8.30
C ARG A 86 -30.66 8.57 7.31
N ARG A 87 -29.90 9.64 7.56
CA ARG A 87 -28.72 10.03 6.78
C ARG A 87 -27.78 10.93 7.61
N PRO A 88 -27.17 10.38 8.68
CA PRO A 88 -26.25 11.14 9.53
C PRO A 88 -24.99 11.59 8.77
N LEU A 89 -24.34 12.67 9.23
CA LEU A 89 -23.08 13.19 8.67
C LEU A 89 -21.91 13.05 9.65
N LEU A 90 -20.82 12.43 9.22
CA LEU A 90 -19.60 12.23 9.99
C LEU A 90 -18.47 13.11 9.44
N TYR A 91 -18.01 14.11 10.19
CA TYR A 91 -17.06 15.11 9.66
C TYR A 91 -15.87 15.43 10.56
N GLY A 92 -14.71 15.61 9.93
CA GLY A 92 -13.55 16.27 10.52
C GLY A 92 -12.29 15.43 10.46
N TRP A 93 -12.03 14.73 11.57
CA TRP A 93 -11.03 13.66 11.79
C TRP A 93 -9.54 14.06 11.57
N SER A 94 -9.26 15.26 11.04
CA SER A 94 -7.92 15.65 10.53
C SER A 94 -6.83 15.92 11.53
N SER A 95 -7.16 15.71 12.81
CA SER A 95 -6.34 16.04 13.95
C SER A 95 -6.43 14.99 15.06
N THR A 96 -6.88 13.77 14.76
CA THR A 96 -6.67 12.59 15.63
C THR A 96 -5.63 11.65 15.01
N VAL A 97 -5.35 10.50 15.65
CA VAL A 97 -4.50 9.45 15.09
C VAL A 97 -5.21 8.75 13.95
N CYS A 98 -4.45 8.23 13.00
CA CYS A 98 -5.06 7.46 11.93
C CYS A 98 -5.84 6.26 12.46
N GLU A 99 -5.40 5.64 13.56
CA GLU A 99 -6.06 4.44 14.08
C GLU A 99 -7.54 4.64 14.37
N ALA A 100 -7.86 5.81 14.88
CA ALA A 100 -9.19 6.25 15.21
C ALA A 100 -10.09 6.47 14.02
N ASP A 101 -9.48 6.77 12.87
CA ASP A 101 -10.18 7.24 11.71
C ASP A 101 -11.01 6.12 11.09
N LYS A 102 -10.68 4.83 11.31
CA LYS A 102 -11.54 3.67 10.93
C LYS A 102 -12.81 3.65 11.66
N VAL A 103 -12.86 4.27 12.79
CA VAL A 103 -13.62 3.64 13.83
C VAL A 103 -14.96 4.33 13.97
N GLY A 104 -14.93 5.65 13.80
CA GLY A 104 -16.10 6.36 13.30
C GLY A 104 -16.28 6.21 11.79
N VAL A 105 -15.28 5.72 11.06
CA VAL A 105 -15.56 5.21 9.72
C VAL A 105 -16.49 3.98 9.78
N GLU A 106 -16.30 3.09 10.77
CA GLU A 106 -16.90 1.76 11.02
C GLU A 106 -18.39 1.88 11.28
N LEU A 107 -18.65 2.81 12.19
CA LEU A 107 -19.96 3.25 12.58
C LEU A 107 -20.76 3.80 11.42
N ALA A 108 -20.10 4.48 10.48
CA ALA A 108 -20.79 5.28 9.50
C ALA A 108 -21.65 4.47 8.54
N GLU A 109 -21.27 3.24 8.18
CA GLU A 109 -22.08 2.47 7.23
C GLU A 109 -22.92 1.37 7.87
N GLU A 110 -22.71 1.02 9.15
CA GLU A 110 -23.74 0.30 9.92
C GLU A 110 -25.03 1.13 9.97
N ILE A 111 -24.89 2.44 10.08
CA ILE A 111 -26.01 3.39 10.13
C ILE A 111 -26.32 4.09 8.80
N GLY A 112 -25.60 3.80 7.70
CA GLY A 112 -25.83 4.40 6.38
C GLY A 112 -25.68 5.94 6.32
N ALA A 113 -24.58 6.46 6.83
CA ALA A 113 -24.28 7.89 6.97
C ALA A 113 -23.72 8.57 5.69
N VAL A 114 -22.95 9.65 5.89
CA VAL A 114 -22.04 10.31 4.95
C VAL A 114 -20.71 10.62 5.67
N ILE A 115 -19.54 10.56 5.04
CA ILE A 115 -18.25 11.04 5.62
C ILE A 115 -17.54 12.14 4.79
N ASP A 116 -16.88 13.10 5.46
CA ASP A 116 -16.00 14.12 4.85
C ASP A 116 -14.91 14.63 5.83
N ASN A 117 -13.86 15.32 5.35
CA ASN A 117 -12.67 15.74 6.13
C ASN A 117 -12.10 17.12 5.76
N THR A 118 -11.14 17.69 6.50
CA THR A 118 -10.67 19.08 6.26
C THR A 118 -9.90 19.32 4.96
N ALA A 119 -9.51 18.28 4.21
CA ALA A 119 -9.08 18.52 2.84
C ALA A 119 -10.23 19.01 1.96
N SER A 120 -11.49 18.85 2.38
CA SER A 120 -12.70 19.26 1.64
C SER A 120 -12.60 20.72 1.20
N VAL A 121 -12.01 21.54 2.06
CA VAL A 121 -11.75 22.97 1.88
C VAL A 121 -10.29 23.33 1.62
N CYS A 122 -9.32 22.41 1.78
CA CYS A 122 -7.92 22.64 1.41
C CYS A 122 -7.51 21.90 0.11
N HIS A 123 -6.41 21.15 0.10
CA HIS A 123 -5.64 20.75 -1.09
C HIS A 123 -6.40 20.12 -2.28
N GLY A 124 -7.66 19.71 -2.11
CA GLY A 124 -8.56 19.04 -3.05
C GLY A 124 -8.69 19.50 -4.49
N PRO A 125 -8.28 20.71 -4.86
CA PRO A 125 -8.11 21.03 -6.26
C PRO A 125 -6.82 20.45 -6.87
N SER A 126 -5.68 20.50 -6.17
CA SER A 126 -4.50 19.75 -6.61
C SER A 126 -4.85 18.30 -6.60
N VAL A 127 -5.41 17.88 -5.47
CA VAL A 127 -5.99 16.59 -5.26
C VAL A 127 -7.40 16.54 -5.91
N LEU A 128 -7.44 16.95 -7.19
CA LEU A 128 -8.31 16.52 -8.28
C LEU A 128 -7.55 16.17 -9.60
N ALA A 129 -6.20 16.23 -9.65
CA ALA A 129 -5.32 16.05 -10.83
C ALA A 129 -4.56 14.70 -11.09
N ILE A 130 -3.70 14.24 -10.18
CA ILE A 130 -3.08 12.88 -10.10
C ILE A 130 -4.15 11.78 -9.91
N GLN A 131 -5.14 11.66 -10.80
CA GLN A 131 -5.79 10.39 -11.18
C GLN A 131 -6.02 10.46 -12.69
N ASP A 132 -6.24 11.67 -13.20
CA ASP A 132 -6.18 12.03 -14.59
C ASP A 132 -4.83 11.63 -15.27
N VAL A 133 -3.65 11.79 -14.61
CA VAL A 133 -2.35 11.73 -15.37
C VAL A 133 -1.05 11.16 -14.75
N GLY A 134 -0.73 11.34 -13.46
CA GLY A 134 0.51 10.81 -12.84
C GLY A 134 0.93 11.56 -11.58
N LEU A 135 1.92 11.11 -10.80
CA LEU A 135 2.84 12.00 -10.04
C LEU A 135 4.08 11.19 -9.67
N PRO A 136 5.16 11.29 -10.47
CA PRO A 136 6.44 10.78 -10.03
C PRO A 136 6.85 11.56 -8.79
N SER A 137 7.10 10.87 -7.68
CA SER A 137 7.49 11.49 -6.42
C SER A 137 8.64 10.72 -5.78
N CYS A 138 9.02 11.12 -4.57
CA CYS A 138 10.02 10.43 -3.77
C CYS A 138 9.88 10.86 -2.30
N THR A 139 10.55 10.15 -1.38
CA THR A 139 10.54 10.49 0.05
C THR A 139 11.31 11.78 0.33
N LEU A 140 11.03 12.41 1.47
CA LEU A 140 11.88 13.49 2.00
C LEU A 140 13.30 13.01 2.37
N GLY A 141 13.55 11.71 2.44
CA GLY A 141 14.88 11.10 2.53
C GLY A 141 15.63 11.17 1.20
N GLU A 142 14.98 10.86 0.08
CA GLU A 142 15.61 10.91 -1.26
C GLU A 142 15.83 12.35 -1.74
N VAL A 143 14.92 13.28 -1.44
CA VAL A 143 15.14 14.72 -1.70
C VAL A 143 16.34 15.25 -0.90
N LYS A 144 16.46 14.84 0.36
CA LYS A 144 17.62 15.15 1.20
C LYS A 144 18.89 14.58 0.56
N ASN A 145 18.90 13.30 0.21
CA ASN A 145 20.12 12.57 -0.16
C ASN A 145 20.59 12.75 -1.60
N ARG A 146 19.67 12.92 -2.56
CA ARG A 146 19.98 12.93 -4.00
C ARG A 146 19.72 14.27 -4.67
N ALA A 147 18.60 14.94 -4.37
CA ALA A 147 18.16 16.10 -5.16
C ALA A 147 19.19 17.23 -5.19
N ASP A 148 19.93 17.34 -6.29
CA ASP A 148 20.84 18.45 -6.59
C ASP A 148 20.11 19.58 -7.32
N LEU A 149 18.86 19.37 -7.73
CA LEU A 149 17.91 20.40 -8.13
C LEU A 149 16.59 20.26 -7.36
N VAL A 150 16.13 21.35 -6.74
CA VAL A 150 14.83 21.44 -6.06
C VAL A 150 14.04 22.60 -6.66
N ILE A 151 12.75 22.42 -6.92
CA ILE A 151 11.80 23.44 -7.36
C ILE A 151 10.73 23.58 -6.27
N TYR A 152 10.27 24.79 -5.94
CA TYR A 152 8.99 24.99 -5.22
C TYR A 152 8.00 25.75 -6.10
N TRP A 153 6.76 25.28 -6.23
CA TRP A 153 5.75 25.87 -7.12
C TRP A 153 4.47 26.29 -6.35
N GLY A 154 4.26 27.58 -6.10
CA GLY A 154 3.13 28.10 -5.31
C GLY A 154 3.12 27.61 -3.87
N ALA A 155 4.31 27.45 -3.27
CA ALA A 155 4.56 26.87 -1.96
C ALA A 155 5.47 27.75 -1.10
N ASN A 156 5.17 27.86 0.20
CA ASN A 156 5.99 28.61 1.16
C ASN A 156 6.31 27.79 2.43
N PRO A 157 7.14 26.73 2.32
CA PRO A 157 7.57 25.92 3.47
C PRO A 157 8.13 26.74 4.63
N ALA A 158 8.79 27.88 4.36
CA ALA A 158 9.37 28.73 5.42
C ALA A 158 8.35 29.18 6.50
N ALA A 159 7.05 29.25 6.17
CA ALA A 159 6.00 29.67 7.10
C ALA A 159 5.12 28.52 7.60
N ALA A 160 4.62 27.67 6.70
CA ALA A 160 3.71 26.57 7.06
C ALA A 160 4.43 25.31 7.59
N HIS A 161 5.72 25.17 7.25
CA HIS A 161 6.48 23.92 7.34
C HIS A 161 7.93 24.18 7.79
N ALA A 162 8.12 24.99 8.82
CA ALA A 162 9.39 25.65 9.14
C ALA A 162 10.64 24.72 9.17
N ASN A 163 10.50 23.47 9.65
CA ASN A 163 11.59 22.49 9.68
C ASN A 163 11.92 21.85 8.30
N HIS A 164 11.03 21.94 7.31
CA HIS A 164 11.09 21.19 6.04
C HIS A 164 12.42 21.34 5.30
N MET A 165 12.78 22.57 4.92
CA MET A 165 13.99 22.80 4.11
C MET A 165 15.27 22.44 4.86
N LYS A 166 15.32 22.69 6.18
CA LYS A 166 16.43 22.33 7.08
C LYS A 166 16.61 20.82 7.17
N ARG A 167 15.51 20.07 7.33
CA ARG A 167 15.55 18.62 7.57
C ARG A 167 15.65 17.78 6.29
N TYR A 168 15.02 18.22 5.19
CA TYR A 168 14.60 17.31 4.12
C TYR A 168 14.91 17.73 2.68
N SER A 169 15.26 19.00 2.40
CA SER A 169 15.47 19.44 1.02
C SER A 169 16.63 20.42 0.89
N PHE A 170 16.40 21.62 0.37
CA PHE A 170 17.45 22.51 -0.14
C PHE A 170 18.55 22.88 0.86
N ILE A 171 18.23 23.02 2.15
CA ILE A 171 19.22 23.37 3.18
C ILE A 171 19.89 22.10 3.75
N SER A 172 19.20 20.97 3.70
CA SER A 172 19.64 19.71 4.30
C SER A 172 20.90 19.14 3.62
N LYS A 173 21.76 18.52 4.43
CA LYS A 173 22.88 17.71 3.94
C LYS A 173 22.39 16.31 3.61
N GLY A 174 22.83 15.79 2.48
CA GLY A 174 22.49 14.47 1.96
C GLY A 174 23.73 13.64 1.67
N PHE A 175 23.56 12.34 1.45
CA PHE A 175 24.67 11.43 1.15
C PHE A 175 25.46 11.86 -0.10
N TRP A 176 24.78 12.12 -1.23
CA TRP A 176 25.41 12.57 -2.48
C TRP A 176 25.55 14.10 -2.56
N THR A 177 24.81 14.83 -1.73
CA THR A 177 24.88 16.29 -1.59
C THR A 177 25.41 16.66 -0.19
N ALA A 178 26.62 16.21 0.13
CA ALA A 178 27.21 16.29 1.48
C ALA A 178 27.52 17.72 1.96
N GLU A 179 27.78 18.64 1.03
CA GLU A 179 27.87 20.08 1.34
C GLU A 179 26.49 20.74 1.60
N GLY A 180 25.39 19.99 1.46
CA GLY A 180 24.02 20.51 1.60
C GLY A 180 23.73 21.56 0.55
N LYS A 181 23.26 22.74 0.97
CA LYS A 181 22.88 23.86 0.09
C LYS A 181 23.92 24.20 -1.01
N LYS A 182 25.22 24.01 -0.82
CA LYS A 182 26.20 24.27 -1.90
C LYS A 182 26.14 23.26 -3.05
N ALA A 183 25.77 22.01 -2.75
CA ALA A 183 25.65 20.91 -3.69
C ALA A 183 24.19 20.70 -4.15
N LYS A 184 23.33 21.71 -3.97
CA LYS A 184 21.94 21.73 -4.42
C LYS A 184 21.64 23.08 -5.06
N LYS A 185 20.80 23.07 -6.10
CA LYS A 185 20.22 24.24 -6.76
C LYS A 185 18.75 24.36 -6.41
N LEU A 186 18.25 25.58 -6.29
CA LEU A 186 16.85 25.86 -6.00
C LEU A 186 16.23 26.75 -7.09
N VAL A 187 15.19 26.25 -7.74
CA VAL A 187 14.23 27.05 -8.49
C VAL A 187 13.03 27.34 -7.58
N VAL A 188 12.41 28.50 -7.69
CA VAL A 188 11.08 28.73 -7.13
C VAL A 188 10.19 29.35 -8.21
N VAL A 189 8.92 28.96 -8.22
CA VAL A 189 7.89 29.45 -9.13
C VAL A 189 6.69 29.83 -8.30
N ASP A 190 6.26 31.09 -8.33
CA ASP A 190 5.14 31.57 -7.51
C ASP A 190 4.59 32.86 -8.14
N VAL A 191 3.34 33.19 -7.86
CA VAL A 191 2.73 34.46 -8.30
C VAL A 191 3.28 35.68 -7.54
N ARG A 192 4.05 35.45 -6.48
CA ARG A 192 4.73 36.48 -5.68
C ARG A 192 5.98 35.96 -4.97
N LYS A 193 6.98 36.82 -4.77
CA LYS A 193 8.26 36.45 -4.14
C LYS A 193 8.14 36.16 -2.63
N THR A 194 7.87 34.91 -2.27
CA THR A 194 7.71 34.44 -0.88
C THR A 194 9.02 34.42 -0.07
N ALA A 195 8.94 34.14 1.23
CA ALA A 195 10.11 33.91 2.07
C ALA A 195 10.96 32.72 1.58
N THR A 196 10.34 31.73 0.95
CA THR A 196 11.04 30.60 0.30
C THR A 196 11.74 31.05 -1.00
N ALA A 197 11.06 31.84 -1.85
CA ALA A 197 11.61 32.36 -3.10
C ALA A 197 12.86 33.25 -2.94
N LYS A 198 13.09 33.85 -1.76
CA LYS A 198 14.30 34.64 -1.45
C LYS A 198 15.58 33.80 -1.36
N MET A 199 15.49 32.48 -1.37
CA MET A 199 16.65 31.58 -1.21
C MET A 199 17.09 30.88 -2.50
N ALA A 200 16.36 31.09 -3.60
CA ALA A 200 16.51 30.41 -4.88
C ALA A 200 17.73 30.89 -5.69
N ASP A 201 18.28 29.99 -6.52
CA ASP A 201 19.21 30.31 -7.60
C ASP A 201 18.46 30.92 -8.80
N VAL A 202 17.27 30.39 -9.14
CA VAL A 202 16.38 30.89 -10.21
C VAL A 202 14.97 31.10 -9.66
N PHE A 203 14.28 32.18 -10.07
CA PHE A 203 12.90 32.43 -9.68
C PHE A 203 12.07 32.85 -10.89
N LEU A 204 11.13 32.00 -11.32
CA LEU A 204 10.17 32.33 -12.37
C LEU A 204 8.90 32.90 -11.73
N GLN A 205 8.47 34.09 -12.12
CA GLN A 205 7.24 34.70 -11.61
C GLN A 205 6.11 34.57 -12.63
N ILE A 206 5.20 33.64 -12.39
CA ILE A 206 4.10 33.34 -13.32
C ILE A 206 2.87 34.21 -13.07
N GLU A 207 2.11 34.49 -14.12
CA GLU A 207 0.77 35.08 -14.01
C GLU A 207 -0.21 34.13 -13.27
N GLN A 208 -1.10 34.70 -12.45
CA GLN A 208 -2.04 33.90 -11.64
C GLN A 208 -2.98 33.05 -12.51
N GLY A 209 -2.91 31.72 -12.35
CA GLY A 209 -3.73 30.78 -13.11
C GLY A 209 -3.24 30.50 -14.53
N LYS A 210 -2.04 31.00 -14.92
CA LYS A 210 -1.36 30.59 -16.16
C LYS A 210 -0.46 29.37 -15.97
N ASP A 211 -0.40 28.79 -14.77
CA ASP A 211 0.36 27.58 -14.43
C ASP A 211 0.31 26.51 -15.53
N TYR A 212 -0.90 26.22 -16.06
CA TYR A 212 -1.12 25.26 -17.14
C TYR A 212 -0.31 25.55 -18.42
N LEU A 213 -0.18 26.82 -18.82
CA LEU A 213 0.52 27.19 -20.05
C LEU A 213 2.03 27.01 -19.88
N VAL A 214 2.58 27.47 -18.76
CA VAL A 214 4.01 27.38 -18.44
C VAL A 214 4.45 25.91 -18.36
N PHE A 215 3.66 25.06 -17.70
CA PHE A 215 3.90 23.62 -17.68
C PHE A 215 3.82 22.98 -19.08
N SER A 216 2.96 23.47 -19.98
CA SER A 216 2.89 22.98 -21.37
C SER A 216 4.18 23.28 -22.14
N ALA A 217 4.69 24.50 -22.01
CA ALA A 217 5.88 24.96 -22.73
C ALA A 217 7.14 24.21 -22.27
N LEU A 218 7.38 24.15 -20.95
CA LEU A 218 8.47 23.35 -20.36
C LEU A 218 8.44 21.91 -20.89
N ARG A 219 7.25 21.29 -20.95
CA ARG A 219 7.07 19.91 -21.43
C ARG A 219 7.43 19.73 -22.92
N ALA A 220 7.12 20.71 -23.77
CA ALA A 220 7.47 20.67 -25.19
C ALA A 220 8.98 20.83 -25.42
N LEU A 221 9.61 21.81 -24.76
CA LEU A 221 11.08 22.02 -24.75
C LEU A 221 11.84 20.79 -24.23
N LEU A 222 11.29 20.10 -23.23
CA LEU A 222 11.86 18.86 -22.70
C LEU A 222 11.84 17.75 -23.76
N TYR A 223 10.75 17.57 -24.51
CA TYR A 223 10.70 16.62 -25.63
C TYR A 223 11.45 17.07 -26.90
N GLY A 224 12.08 18.25 -26.90
CA GLY A 224 12.86 18.77 -28.04
C GLY A 224 12.03 19.47 -29.12
N TYR A 225 10.72 19.65 -28.90
CA TYR A 225 9.84 20.44 -29.76
C TYR A 225 10.00 21.94 -29.42
N GLU A 226 11.18 22.49 -29.68
CA GLU A 226 11.49 23.90 -29.42
C GLU A 226 10.89 24.85 -30.46
N ASP A 227 10.72 24.37 -31.69
CA ASP A 227 10.12 25.08 -32.83
C ASP A 227 8.65 25.45 -32.60
N VAL A 228 7.89 24.64 -31.86
CA VAL A 228 6.47 24.89 -31.56
C VAL A 228 6.22 25.72 -30.30
N VAL A 229 7.27 26.11 -29.56
CA VAL A 229 7.15 26.89 -28.32
C VAL A 229 7.33 28.39 -28.62
N PRO A 230 6.36 29.26 -28.29
CA PRO A 230 6.48 30.71 -28.47
C PRO A 230 7.58 31.34 -27.61
N ASP A 231 8.02 32.53 -27.99
CA ASP A 231 9.12 33.27 -27.36
C ASP A 231 8.79 33.74 -25.92
N GLU A 232 7.51 33.79 -25.54
CA GLU A 232 7.05 33.99 -24.16
C GLU A 232 5.82 33.12 -23.88
N VAL A 233 5.74 32.51 -22.69
CA VAL A 233 4.56 31.75 -22.25
C VAL A 233 4.24 32.05 -20.78
N GLY A 234 3.12 32.73 -20.54
CA GLY A 234 2.56 32.93 -19.19
C GLY A 234 3.31 33.93 -18.30
N GLY A 235 4.02 34.89 -18.90
CA GLY A 235 4.86 35.87 -18.20
C GLY A 235 6.32 35.43 -18.01
N VAL A 236 6.79 34.41 -18.75
CA VAL A 236 8.15 33.85 -18.68
C VAL A 236 8.71 33.66 -20.09
N SER A 237 9.95 34.09 -20.34
CA SER A 237 10.57 34.02 -21.67
C SER A 237 11.00 32.60 -22.04
N LYS A 238 11.07 32.31 -23.34
CA LYS A 238 11.53 31.01 -23.86
C LYS A 238 12.97 30.70 -23.43
N GLU A 239 13.83 31.70 -23.32
CA GLU A 239 15.20 31.55 -22.80
C GLU A 239 15.22 31.17 -21.32
N GLU A 240 14.38 31.78 -20.48
CA GLU A 240 14.24 31.40 -19.05
C GLU A 240 13.69 29.98 -18.90
N LEU A 241 12.72 29.60 -19.76
CA LEU A 241 12.20 28.24 -19.82
C LEU A 241 13.28 27.26 -20.33
N LEU A 242 14.10 27.64 -21.30
CA LEU A 242 15.24 26.85 -21.78
C LEU A 242 16.36 26.74 -20.74
N GLU A 243 16.63 27.76 -19.92
CA GLU A 243 17.56 27.67 -18.80
C GLU A 243 17.07 26.68 -17.75
N VAL A 244 15.81 26.80 -17.31
CA VAL A 244 15.24 25.84 -16.35
C VAL A 244 15.20 24.44 -16.97
N VAL A 245 14.80 24.29 -18.23
CA VAL A 245 14.84 22.99 -18.93
C VAL A 245 16.26 22.44 -19.03
N LYS A 246 17.27 23.27 -19.28
CA LYS A 246 18.68 22.86 -19.25
C LYS A 246 19.09 22.38 -17.85
N MET A 247 18.78 23.14 -16.80
CA MET A 247 19.01 22.70 -15.41
C MET A 247 18.28 21.38 -15.11
N MET A 248 17.07 21.19 -15.64
CA MET A 248 16.29 19.95 -15.50
C MET A 248 16.82 18.78 -16.35
N LYS A 249 17.66 19.03 -17.37
CA LYS A 249 18.37 18.00 -18.14
C LYS A 249 19.76 17.67 -17.57
N GLU A 250 20.44 18.65 -16.96
CA GLU A 250 21.80 18.53 -16.42
C GLU A 250 21.86 18.12 -14.93
N ALA A 251 20.78 18.30 -14.17
CA ALA A 251 20.69 17.84 -12.78
C ALA A 251 20.81 16.30 -12.68
N LYS A 252 21.34 15.80 -11.56
CA LYS A 252 21.41 14.36 -11.28
C LYS A 252 20.14 13.84 -10.62
N PHE A 253 19.42 14.70 -9.91
CA PHE A 253 18.09 14.43 -9.37
C PHE A 253 17.32 15.73 -9.14
N GLY A 254 16.14 15.85 -9.75
CA GLY A 254 15.24 16.99 -9.62
C GLY A 254 14.02 16.72 -8.74
N MET A 255 13.58 17.73 -7.97
CA MET A 255 12.39 17.60 -7.11
C MET A 255 11.53 18.88 -7.02
N THR A 256 10.28 18.82 -7.48
CA THR A 256 9.31 19.93 -7.34
C THR A 256 8.41 19.80 -6.10
N PHE A 257 8.09 20.90 -5.42
CA PHE A 257 7.19 20.92 -4.27
C PHE A 257 6.10 21.99 -4.44
N PHE A 258 4.84 21.59 -4.57
CA PHE A 258 3.75 22.52 -4.83
C PHE A 258 2.81 22.73 -3.64
N GLY A 259 2.25 23.94 -3.53
CA GLY A 259 1.37 24.33 -2.42
C GLY A 259 0.01 24.81 -2.90
N MET A 260 -0.86 25.16 -1.94
CA MET A 260 -2.25 25.57 -2.18
C MET A 260 -2.45 26.71 -3.19
N GLY A 261 -1.42 27.51 -3.49
CA GLY A 261 -1.47 28.57 -4.50
C GLY A 261 -1.80 28.06 -5.90
N VAL A 262 -1.28 26.89 -6.29
CA VAL A 262 -1.54 26.26 -7.60
C VAL A 262 -2.88 25.53 -7.63
N THR A 263 -3.43 25.25 -6.44
CA THR A 263 -4.57 24.35 -6.26
C THR A 263 -5.86 25.15 -6.30
N HIS A 264 -5.99 26.16 -5.45
CA HIS A 264 -7.23 26.96 -5.40
C HIS A 264 -7.32 28.02 -6.53
N THR A 265 -6.29 28.18 -7.36
CA THR A 265 -6.33 29.05 -8.54
C THR A 265 -7.14 28.45 -9.70
N GLY A 266 -7.48 29.28 -10.69
CA GLY A 266 -8.25 28.88 -11.88
C GLY A 266 -7.59 27.74 -12.65
N GLY A 267 -8.36 26.82 -13.21
CA GLY A 267 -7.87 25.54 -13.75
C GLY A 267 -7.82 24.41 -12.71
N ARG A 268 -7.61 24.74 -11.43
CA ARG A 268 -7.68 23.85 -10.26
C ARG A 268 -6.82 22.58 -10.40
N HIS A 269 -7.44 21.46 -10.77
CA HIS A 269 -6.74 20.21 -11.02
C HIS A 269 -5.88 20.28 -12.27
N ASN A 270 -6.40 20.85 -13.35
CA ASN A 270 -5.71 20.88 -14.64
C ASN A 270 -4.31 21.51 -14.55
N ASN A 271 -4.10 22.49 -13.66
CA ASN A 271 -2.77 23.06 -13.42
C ASN A 271 -1.77 22.01 -12.92
N ILE A 272 -2.19 21.24 -11.90
CA ILE A 272 -1.37 20.18 -11.31
C ILE A 272 -1.27 18.99 -12.28
N VAL A 273 -2.31 18.69 -13.07
CA VAL A 273 -2.27 17.74 -14.20
C VAL A 273 -1.07 18.04 -15.09
N ASN A 274 -0.86 19.31 -15.42
CA ASN A 274 0.26 19.67 -16.28
C ASN A 274 1.60 19.74 -15.53
N ALA A 275 1.61 20.11 -14.24
CA ALA A 275 2.81 20.04 -13.38
C ALA A 275 3.44 18.64 -13.36
N ILE A 276 2.57 17.63 -13.27
CA ILE A 276 2.93 16.21 -13.36
C ILE A 276 3.54 15.91 -14.73
N GLN A 277 2.85 16.28 -15.80
CA GLN A 277 3.24 15.91 -17.17
C GLN A 277 4.54 16.63 -17.59
N MET A 278 4.77 17.85 -17.13
CA MET A 278 6.05 18.56 -17.21
C MET A 278 7.14 17.77 -16.49
N THR A 279 6.89 17.32 -15.26
CA THR A 279 7.87 16.52 -14.49
C THR A 279 8.17 15.18 -15.18
N ARG A 280 7.17 14.54 -15.80
CA ARG A 280 7.35 13.32 -16.60
C ARG A 280 8.22 13.53 -17.84
N ALA A 281 8.20 14.72 -18.46
CA ALA A 281 9.09 15.04 -19.57
C ALA A 281 10.51 15.38 -19.09
N ALA A 282 10.68 15.90 -17.86
CA ALA A 282 12.01 16.01 -17.25
C ALA A 282 12.62 14.65 -16.94
N HIS A 283 11.76 13.69 -16.55
CA HIS A 283 12.12 12.30 -16.30
C HIS A 283 12.72 11.55 -17.51
N THR A 284 12.58 12.06 -18.74
CA THR A 284 13.24 11.46 -19.92
C THR A 284 14.69 11.92 -20.14
N HIS A 285 15.23 12.76 -19.23
CA HIS A 285 16.61 13.24 -19.28
C HIS A 285 17.36 12.98 -17.97
N THR A 286 16.69 13.18 -16.83
CA THR A 286 17.23 12.83 -15.50
C THR A 286 16.10 12.48 -14.52
N LYS A 287 16.42 11.84 -13.39
CA LYS A 287 15.43 11.47 -12.36
C LYS A 287 14.73 12.74 -11.83
N PHE A 288 13.44 12.91 -12.12
CA PHE A 288 12.67 14.10 -11.68
C PHE A 288 11.36 13.74 -10.98
N SER A 289 11.10 14.38 -9.84
CA SER A 289 10.01 14.08 -8.91
C SER A 289 9.21 15.34 -8.55
N ILE A 290 8.00 15.19 -7.97
CA ILE A 290 7.12 16.30 -7.57
C ILE A 290 6.19 15.91 -6.36
N MET A 291 5.83 16.83 -5.46
CA MET A 291 5.04 16.56 -4.21
C MET A 291 4.18 17.75 -3.68
N PRO A 292 3.02 17.52 -3.03
CA PRO A 292 2.22 18.55 -2.34
C PRO A 292 2.68 18.90 -0.90
N MET A 293 2.65 20.18 -0.52
CA MET A 293 2.98 20.69 0.83
C MET A 293 1.77 20.71 1.80
N ARG A 294 1.48 19.59 2.49
CA ARG A 294 0.23 19.34 3.25
C ARG A 294 0.06 20.12 4.57
N GLY A 295 -1.17 20.55 4.89
CA GLY A 295 -1.56 21.41 6.03
C GLY A 295 -1.47 20.80 7.44
N HIS A 296 -2.60 20.42 8.05
CA HIS A 296 -2.65 19.76 9.38
C HIS A 296 -1.77 18.50 9.40
N TYR A 297 -1.25 18.09 10.57
CA TYR A 297 -0.36 16.92 10.66
C TYR A 297 -0.99 15.70 10.04
N ASN A 298 -2.17 15.34 10.53
CA ASN A 298 -2.94 14.26 9.99
C ASN A 298 -3.91 14.73 8.91
N VAL A 299 -3.71 15.87 8.23
CA VAL A 299 -4.43 16.03 6.96
C VAL A 299 -3.92 15.05 5.93
N ALA A 300 -2.71 14.47 6.04
CA ALA A 300 -2.32 13.34 5.19
C ALA A 300 -2.90 11.99 5.67
N GLY A 301 -3.35 11.89 6.94
CA GLY A 301 -3.84 10.65 7.56
C GLY A 301 -5.36 10.58 7.83
N ILE A 302 -6.07 11.71 7.80
CA ILE A 302 -7.40 11.78 7.21
C ILE A 302 -7.30 12.24 5.76
N ASN A 303 -6.15 12.07 5.09
CA ASN A 303 -6.19 12.01 3.65
C ASN A 303 -6.06 10.65 3.04
N GLN A 304 -5.33 9.60 3.42
CA GLN A 304 -5.37 8.24 2.72
C GLN A 304 -6.02 6.62 3.15
N VAL A 305 -7.06 5.93 4.00
CA VAL A 305 -8.56 6.08 4.81
C VAL A 305 -10.12 6.74 4.31
N CYS A 306 -10.78 7.37 3.20
CA CYS A 306 -10.64 8.37 1.91
C CYS A 306 -9.20 8.91 0.91
N THR A 307 -7.93 8.35 0.40
CA THR A 307 -6.93 7.02 0.08
C THR A 307 -6.96 5.30 0.25
N TRP A 308 -7.28 4.45 1.36
CA TRP A 308 -8.02 3.05 1.45
C TRP A 308 -9.60 2.86 1.79
N GLU A 309 -10.46 3.74 2.41
CA GLU A 309 -11.95 3.53 2.84
C GLU A 309 -13.18 3.25 1.84
N THR A 310 -14.24 4.11 1.61
CA THR A 310 -15.62 3.99 0.89
C THR A 310 -16.06 3.88 -0.66
N GLY A 311 -15.74 4.69 -1.69
CA GLY A 311 -15.53 4.38 -3.13
C GLY A 311 -14.25 5.04 -3.77
N PHE A 312 -13.96 6.31 -3.38
CA PHE A 312 -12.95 7.34 -3.76
C PHE A 312 -12.23 8.11 -2.57
N PRO A 313 -12.19 9.46 -2.33
CA PRO A 313 -11.43 10.13 -1.24
C PRO A 313 -12.00 11.14 -0.18
N PHE A 314 -13.30 11.39 -0.05
CA PHE A 314 -13.97 12.30 0.91
C PHE A 314 -15.36 12.56 0.33
N ALA A 315 -16.24 13.29 1.01
CA ALA A 315 -17.55 13.65 0.42
C ALA A 315 -18.29 12.40 -0.08
N VAL A 316 -18.59 11.50 0.86
CA VAL A 316 -19.07 10.16 0.53
C VAL A 316 -20.34 9.81 1.23
N ASP A 317 -21.35 9.46 0.47
CA ASP A 317 -22.63 8.95 0.94
C ASP A 317 -22.65 7.41 0.94
N LEU A 318 -23.22 6.85 2.00
CA LEU A 318 -23.14 5.46 2.42
C LEU A 318 -24.51 4.80 2.52
N SER A 319 -25.56 5.65 2.59
CA SER A 319 -26.95 5.34 2.89
C SER A 319 -27.64 4.32 1.96
N ARG A 320 -26.91 3.83 0.95
CA ARG A 320 -27.37 2.91 -0.10
C ARG A 320 -26.81 1.51 0.08
N GLY A 321 -26.05 1.26 1.16
CA GLY A 321 -25.30 0.01 1.36
C GLY A 321 -24.24 -0.19 0.29
N TYR A 322 -23.71 0.90 -0.28
CA TYR A 322 -22.60 1.00 -1.23
C TYR A 322 -22.22 2.49 -1.33
N PRO A 323 -21.02 2.85 -1.83
CA PRO A 323 -20.59 4.24 -1.88
C PRO A 323 -21.20 5.10 -2.97
N TRP A 324 -21.19 6.39 -2.66
CA TRP A 324 -21.33 7.43 -3.64
C TRP A 324 -20.36 8.58 -3.32
N TYR A 325 -19.40 8.81 -4.21
CA TYR A 325 -18.65 10.07 -4.32
C TYR A 325 -19.44 11.01 -5.22
N ASN A 326 -19.38 12.31 -4.92
CA ASN A 326 -19.22 13.31 -5.97
C ASN A 326 -18.79 14.66 -5.33
N PRO A 327 -17.55 15.13 -5.51
CA PRO A 327 -17.08 16.42 -5.00
C PRO A 327 -17.92 17.61 -5.46
N GLY A 328 -18.41 18.41 -4.52
CA GLY A 328 -19.32 19.52 -4.84
C GLY A 328 -20.81 19.12 -4.82
N GLU A 329 -21.11 17.81 -4.83
CA GLU A 329 -22.43 17.28 -4.49
C GLU A 329 -22.45 16.83 -3.02
N LEU A 330 -21.43 16.09 -2.57
CA LEU A 330 -21.45 15.35 -1.31
C LEU A 330 -20.45 15.85 -0.25
N SER A 331 -19.72 16.94 -0.50
CA SER A 331 -18.88 17.52 0.56
C SER A 331 -19.79 18.00 1.69
N ALA A 332 -19.33 17.91 2.95
CA ALA A 332 -20.16 18.26 4.10
C ALA A 332 -20.69 19.69 4.02
N THR A 333 -19.91 20.61 3.44
CA THR A 333 -20.36 21.98 3.14
C THR A 333 -21.60 21.99 2.26
N ASP A 334 -21.62 21.18 1.21
CA ASP A 334 -22.63 21.17 0.14
C ASP A 334 -23.91 20.46 0.61
N LEU A 335 -23.77 19.35 1.34
CA LEU A 335 -24.89 18.61 1.93
C LEU A 335 -25.58 19.36 3.07
N LEU A 336 -24.82 20.02 3.95
CA LEU A 336 -25.40 20.83 5.02
C LEU A 336 -26.11 22.09 4.47
N ILE A 337 -25.60 22.69 3.38
CA ILE A 337 -26.29 23.77 2.67
C ILE A 337 -27.62 23.28 2.08
N ARG A 338 -27.64 22.09 1.46
CA ARG A 338 -28.87 21.47 0.92
C ARG A 338 -29.76 20.80 1.97
N ARG A 339 -29.33 20.79 3.24
CA ARG A 339 -30.05 20.25 4.42
C ARG A 339 -30.39 18.76 4.34
N GLU A 340 -29.51 18.01 3.70
CA GLU A 340 -29.72 16.61 3.34
C GLU A 340 -29.42 15.59 4.46
N CYS A 341 -28.85 16.04 5.57
CA CYS A 341 -28.48 15.22 6.73
C CYS A 341 -29.37 15.55 7.93
N ASP A 342 -29.76 14.53 8.70
CA ASP A 342 -30.72 14.63 9.80
C ASP A 342 -30.11 14.42 11.21
N ALA A 343 -28.85 14.01 11.30
CA ALA A 343 -27.99 14.06 12.49
C ALA A 343 -26.52 14.22 12.07
N ALA A 344 -25.60 14.48 13.01
CA ALA A 344 -24.17 14.55 12.74
C ALA A 344 -23.28 14.10 13.91
N LEU A 345 -22.08 13.60 13.58
CA LEU A 345 -20.98 13.32 14.49
C LEU A 345 -19.74 14.08 14.00
N ILE A 346 -19.23 15.00 14.82
CA ILE A 346 -18.08 15.86 14.52
C ILE A 346 -16.91 15.49 15.43
N ILE A 347 -15.70 15.44 14.87
CA ILE A 347 -14.52 14.96 15.60
C ILE A 347 -13.23 15.61 15.13
N ALA A 348 -12.33 15.91 16.07
CA ALA A 348 -10.96 16.40 15.85
C ALA A 348 -10.84 17.54 14.80
N SER A 349 -11.87 18.38 14.73
CA SER A 349 -12.06 19.42 13.72
C SER A 349 -13.19 20.35 14.16
N ASP A 350 -13.12 21.60 13.72
CA ASP A 350 -14.12 22.62 14.04
C ASP A 350 -14.75 23.17 12.75
N PRO A 351 -15.81 22.54 12.21
CA PRO A 351 -16.60 23.11 11.12
C PRO A 351 -17.24 24.46 11.52
N GLY A 352 -17.50 24.69 12.82
CA GLY A 352 -18.03 25.94 13.36
C GLY A 352 -17.20 27.18 12.95
N ALA A 353 -15.87 27.09 12.97
CA ALA A 353 -14.99 28.17 12.48
C ALA A 353 -14.58 28.06 11.01
N HIS A 354 -14.59 26.86 10.40
CA HIS A 354 -13.93 26.63 9.11
C HIS A 354 -14.87 26.40 7.90
N PHE A 355 -16.17 26.20 8.12
CA PHE A 355 -17.14 26.02 7.03
C PHE A 355 -17.82 27.32 6.58
N PRO A 356 -18.39 27.36 5.36
CA PRO A 356 -19.34 28.39 4.98
C PRO A 356 -20.47 28.45 6.00
N GLY A 357 -20.74 29.64 6.56
CA GLY A 357 -21.65 29.79 7.71
C GLY A 357 -23.11 29.40 7.46
N GLU A 358 -23.50 29.06 6.22
CA GLU A 358 -24.79 28.43 5.91
C GLU A 358 -24.82 26.95 6.31
N SER A 359 -23.75 26.21 6.05
CA SER A 359 -23.57 24.81 6.50
C SER A 359 -23.73 24.70 8.02
N VAL A 360 -23.08 25.60 8.77
CA VAL A 360 -23.11 25.64 10.24
C VAL A 360 -24.52 25.90 10.79
N ARG A 361 -25.33 26.72 10.10
CA ARG A 361 -26.72 27.02 10.50
C ARG A 361 -27.70 25.86 10.32
N HIS A 362 -27.39 24.87 9.48
CA HIS A 362 -28.16 23.61 9.44
C HIS A 362 -27.64 22.62 10.48
N LEU A 363 -26.31 22.51 10.61
CA LEU A 363 -25.66 21.61 11.57
C LEU A 363 -26.16 21.83 13.01
N ALA A 364 -26.28 23.07 13.46
CA ALA A 364 -26.80 23.41 14.79
C ALA A 364 -28.31 23.14 15.03
N LYS A 365 -29.03 22.59 14.04
CA LYS A 365 -30.47 22.25 14.16
C LYS A 365 -30.76 20.75 14.21
N ILE A 366 -29.88 19.93 13.64
CA ILE A 366 -29.94 18.46 13.72
C ILE A 366 -29.18 17.97 14.96
N PRO A 367 -29.43 16.76 15.51
CA PRO A 367 -28.67 16.26 16.65
C PRO A 367 -27.18 16.16 16.34
N VAL A 368 -26.32 16.78 17.17
CA VAL A 368 -24.86 16.79 16.98
C VAL A 368 -24.18 16.06 18.15
N ILE A 369 -23.41 15.04 17.81
CA ILE A 369 -22.43 14.42 18.71
C ILE A 369 -21.07 15.06 18.41
N GLN A 370 -20.32 15.47 19.45
CA GLN A 370 -18.93 15.93 19.29
C GLN A 370 -17.96 15.09 20.12
N ILE A 371 -16.83 14.76 19.49
CA ILE A 371 -15.68 14.11 20.13
C ILE A 371 -14.44 14.97 19.91
N ASP A 372 -13.95 15.65 20.96
CA ASP A 372 -12.74 16.48 20.89
C ASP A 372 -12.12 16.63 22.30
N PRO A 373 -10.78 16.57 22.46
CA PRO A 373 -10.13 16.92 23.73
C PRO A 373 -10.36 18.39 24.16
N PHE A 374 -10.57 19.32 23.24
CA PHE A 374 -10.60 20.77 23.53
C PHE A 374 -11.94 21.41 23.16
N PRO A 375 -12.48 22.32 23.99
CA PRO A 375 -13.71 23.06 23.66
C PRO A 375 -13.45 23.98 22.48
N ASN A 376 -14.35 23.95 21.49
CA ASN A 376 -14.26 24.74 20.27
C ASN A 376 -15.65 25.26 19.84
N PRO A 377 -15.76 26.19 18.87
CA PRO A 377 -17.04 26.73 18.39
C PRO A 377 -18.13 25.72 17.98
N THR A 378 -17.80 24.45 17.75
CA THR A 378 -18.81 23.39 17.49
C THR A 378 -19.42 22.85 18.79
N THR A 379 -18.73 22.95 19.93
CA THR A 379 -19.14 22.36 21.22
C THR A 379 -20.36 23.05 21.82
N GLU A 380 -20.51 24.35 21.58
CA GLU A 380 -21.59 25.18 22.11
C GLU A 380 -23.00 24.68 21.73
N PHE A 381 -23.13 24.05 20.55
CA PHE A 381 -24.39 23.52 20.02
C PHE A 381 -24.47 21.98 19.94
N ALA A 382 -23.50 21.27 20.51
CA ALA A 382 -23.53 19.80 20.58
C ALA A 382 -24.52 19.28 21.64
N ASP A 383 -25.11 18.13 21.36
CA ASP A 383 -26.09 17.43 22.20
C ASP A 383 -25.49 16.25 22.99
N VAL A 384 -24.43 15.65 22.47
CA VAL A 384 -23.60 14.69 23.19
C VAL A 384 -22.16 15.15 23.02
N VAL A 385 -21.46 15.43 24.12
CA VAL A 385 -20.06 15.85 24.12
C VAL A 385 -19.23 14.81 24.85
N ILE A 386 -18.22 14.28 24.17
CA ILE A 386 -17.37 13.20 24.66
C ILE A 386 -15.89 13.65 24.60
N PRO A 387 -15.21 13.80 25.75
CA PRO A 387 -13.81 14.27 25.77
C PRO A 387 -12.81 13.14 25.50
N ALA A 388 -11.92 13.37 24.54
CA ALA A 388 -10.91 12.42 24.10
C ALA A 388 -9.48 12.70 24.63
N ALA A 389 -8.55 11.78 24.36
CA ALA A 389 -7.11 12.00 24.52
C ALA A 389 -6.55 13.02 23.53
N VAL A 390 -5.34 13.49 23.83
CA VAL A 390 -4.47 14.17 22.87
C VAL A 390 -3.53 13.17 22.18
N SER A 391 -3.74 12.95 20.88
CA SER A 391 -2.90 12.12 20.00
C SER A 391 -1.40 12.49 20.06
N GLY A 392 -0.55 11.51 20.39
CA GLY A 392 0.89 11.70 20.56
C GLY A 392 1.33 12.39 21.84
N VAL A 393 0.43 12.45 22.82
CA VAL A 393 0.74 12.79 24.21
C VAL A 393 0.12 11.73 25.14
N GLU A 394 -1.15 11.41 24.91
CA GLU A 394 -1.98 10.57 25.79
C GLU A 394 -2.38 9.22 25.15
N ALA A 395 -2.26 9.09 23.83
CA ALA A 395 -2.41 7.85 23.06
C ALA A 395 -1.27 7.74 22.02
N GLU A 396 -0.79 6.53 21.69
CA GLU A 396 0.01 6.32 20.48
C GLU A 396 -0.90 6.33 19.24
N GLY A 397 -0.31 6.09 18.07
CA GLY A 397 -1.00 5.83 16.81
C GLY A 397 -0.21 6.41 15.63
N ASN A 398 -0.49 5.97 14.41
CA ASN A 398 0.21 6.45 13.23
C ASN A 398 -0.33 7.80 12.76
N VAL A 399 0.53 8.57 12.08
CA VAL A 399 0.20 9.81 11.37
C VAL A 399 1.08 10.02 10.14
N TYR A 400 0.61 10.84 9.20
CA TYR A 400 1.23 10.94 7.87
C TYR A 400 1.92 12.26 7.64
N ARG A 401 3.21 12.16 7.34
CA ARG A 401 3.97 13.28 6.83
C ARG A 401 3.58 13.56 5.37
N MET A 402 3.81 14.78 4.88
CA MET A 402 3.35 15.23 3.56
C MET A 402 3.91 14.43 2.37
N ASP A 403 5.00 13.68 2.58
CA ASP A 403 5.59 12.71 1.67
C ASP A 403 4.97 11.30 1.79
N ASN A 404 3.79 11.21 2.42
CA ASN A 404 3.07 10.00 2.75
C ASN A 404 3.84 9.02 3.67
N ILE A 405 4.88 9.46 4.37
CA ILE A 405 5.67 8.59 5.25
C ILE A 405 4.96 8.34 6.61
N PRO A 406 4.90 7.08 7.08
CA PRO A 406 4.37 6.67 8.38
C PRO A 406 5.27 7.14 9.50
N ILE A 407 4.66 7.79 10.48
CA ILE A 407 5.35 8.11 11.72
C ILE A 407 4.38 7.82 12.87
N ARG A 408 4.70 6.77 13.62
CA ARG A 408 3.99 6.40 14.84
C ARG A 408 4.23 7.46 15.91
N LEU A 409 3.19 8.22 16.25
CA LEU A 409 3.14 8.97 17.50
C LEU A 409 3.28 7.98 18.66
N ARG A 410 4.06 8.34 19.68
CA ARG A 410 4.15 7.56 20.93
C ARG A 410 3.46 8.33 22.07
N LYS A 411 2.89 7.57 22.99
CA LYS A 411 2.28 8.03 24.23
C LYS A 411 3.39 8.50 25.16
N LEU A 412 3.16 9.65 25.80
CA LEU A 412 4.09 10.29 26.72
C LEU A 412 3.63 10.18 28.17
N VAL A 413 2.31 10.06 28.40
CA VAL A 413 1.66 10.00 29.71
C VAL A 413 0.43 9.07 29.70
N GLU A 414 0.14 8.43 30.83
CA GLU A 414 -1.09 7.66 31.09
C GLU A 414 -2.31 8.58 31.34
N THR A 415 -3.54 8.09 31.18
CA THR A 415 -4.72 8.96 31.02
C THR A 415 -6.08 8.23 31.17
N GLU A 416 -7.10 8.97 31.64
CA GLU A 416 -8.47 8.50 31.96
C GLU A 416 -9.60 9.22 31.15
N TYR A 417 -9.31 9.69 29.94
CA TYR A 417 -10.30 10.25 28.97
C TYR A 417 -10.81 9.19 27.97
N LEU A 418 -11.71 9.46 26.99
CA LEU A 418 -12.14 8.57 25.85
C LEU A 418 -11.43 8.90 24.48
N ALA A 419 -10.12 8.62 24.32
CA ALA A 419 -9.37 8.63 23.05
C ALA A 419 -10.03 7.85 21.92
N ASP A 420 -9.62 8.14 20.70
CA ASP A 420 -10.45 7.82 19.57
C ASP A 420 -10.35 6.34 19.08
N GLU A 421 -10.00 5.33 19.89
CA GLU A 421 -9.64 3.95 19.44
C GLU A 421 -10.52 2.76 19.96
N GLU A 422 -11.25 2.89 21.08
CA GLU A 422 -11.76 1.76 21.90
C GLU A 422 -13.30 1.61 22.39
N ILE A 423 -14.34 2.48 22.13
CA ILE A 423 -15.86 2.30 22.34
C ILE A 423 -16.66 1.29 21.46
N VAL A 424 -17.16 1.70 20.25
CA VAL A 424 -18.61 1.72 19.86
C VAL A 424 -19.14 0.37 19.38
N GLY A 425 -18.45 -0.71 19.73
CA GLY A 425 -18.01 -1.58 18.66
C GLY A 425 -17.87 -3.03 19.03
N VAL A 426 -17.52 -3.79 18.00
CA VAL A 426 -18.17 -5.06 17.80
C VAL A 426 -17.21 -6.13 17.29
N LYS A 427 -17.57 -7.35 17.69
CA LYS A 427 -17.21 -8.69 17.22
C LYS A 427 -18.52 -9.50 17.22
N GLY A 428 -18.50 -10.78 16.86
CA GLY A 428 -19.61 -11.70 17.13
C GLY A 428 -19.11 -13.04 17.70
N GLU A 429 -19.20 -13.39 18.99
CA GLU A 429 -19.64 -12.71 20.23
C GLU A 429 -19.59 -11.18 20.22
N LYS A 430 -20.66 -10.46 20.61
CA LYS A 430 -20.58 -9.00 20.81
C LYS A 430 -19.63 -8.70 21.98
N LYS A 431 -18.50 -8.09 21.64
CA LYS A 431 -17.24 -8.01 22.40
C LYS A 431 -16.37 -6.99 21.66
N GLU A 432 -15.64 -6.09 22.31
CA GLU A 432 -14.89 -5.07 21.57
C GLU A 432 -13.58 -5.62 20.97
N ILE A 433 -13.22 -5.30 19.70
CA ILE A 433 -11.80 -5.38 19.29
C ILE A 433 -11.08 -4.16 19.85
N CYS A 434 -10.70 -4.25 21.13
CA CYS A 434 -9.75 -3.33 21.74
C CYS A 434 -8.48 -3.23 20.87
N ILE A 435 -8.37 -2.17 20.08
CA ILE A 435 -7.15 -1.77 19.39
C ILE A 435 -6.60 -0.59 20.15
N ARG A 436 -5.30 -0.61 20.39
CA ARG A 436 -4.58 0.53 20.93
C ARG A 436 -3.19 0.54 20.35
N ASP A 437 -2.72 1.71 19.96
CA ASP A 437 -1.32 1.90 19.60
C ASP A 437 -0.91 0.94 18.45
N GLY A 438 -1.67 0.89 17.36
CA GLY A 438 -1.36 0.03 16.22
C GLY A 438 -1.43 -1.48 16.44
N LYS A 439 -1.87 -1.91 17.62
CA LYS A 439 -1.87 -3.29 18.09
C LYS A 439 -3.23 -3.67 18.67
N VAL A 440 -3.67 -4.90 18.46
CA VAL A 440 -4.83 -5.44 19.17
C VAL A 440 -4.41 -5.77 20.61
N VAL A 441 -5.24 -5.44 21.60
CA VAL A 441 -4.99 -5.72 23.02
C VAL A 441 -6.18 -6.42 23.70
N ALA A 442 -6.01 -6.88 24.94
CA ALA A 442 -6.94 -7.82 25.60
C ALA A 442 -8.24 -7.17 26.10
N GLU A 443 -8.06 -6.01 26.71
CA GLU A 443 -9.04 -5.13 27.31
C GLU A 443 -8.42 -3.74 27.25
N LEU A 444 -9.20 -2.68 27.39
CA LEU A 444 -8.66 -1.34 27.50
C LEU A 444 -9.05 -0.66 28.80
N LYS A 445 -7.99 -0.28 29.55
CA LYS A 445 -7.99 0.42 30.84
C LYS A 445 -7.60 1.89 30.72
N SER A 446 -7.18 2.27 29.52
CA SER A 446 -7.82 3.40 28.87
C SER A 446 -9.35 3.26 29.04
N PRO A 447 -10.05 4.18 29.73
CA PRO A 447 -11.39 4.54 29.28
C PRO A 447 -11.25 5.45 28.04
N ASN A 448 -10.17 5.30 27.25
CA ASN A 448 -9.62 6.12 26.16
C ASN A 448 -10.06 5.59 24.78
N VAL A 449 -11.39 5.59 24.61
CA VAL A 449 -12.21 4.63 23.89
C VAL A 449 -13.04 5.39 22.78
N LYS A 450 -12.99 4.98 21.47
CA LYS A 450 -13.98 4.90 20.33
C LYS A 450 -13.67 3.66 19.39
N VAL A 451 -14.42 2.55 19.45
CA VAL A 451 -14.27 1.28 18.67
C VAL A 451 -15.37 1.05 17.63
N ILE A 452 -15.26 -0.10 16.98
CA ILE A 452 -15.58 -0.48 15.61
C ILE A 452 -17.04 -0.97 15.48
N ASP A 453 -18.02 -0.12 15.13
CA ASP A 453 -19.39 -0.64 15.00
C ASP A 453 -19.55 -1.51 13.74
N ALA A 454 -19.88 -2.76 14.01
CA ALA A 454 -20.04 -3.85 13.07
C ALA A 454 -21.18 -4.77 13.57
N GLU A 455 -22.19 -4.19 14.23
CA GLU A 455 -23.39 -4.89 14.74
C GLU A 455 -24.19 -5.54 13.60
N GLY A 456 -23.80 -6.78 13.30
CA GLY A 456 -24.38 -7.55 12.21
C GLY A 456 -23.44 -7.75 11.02
N ARG A 457 -22.15 -7.40 11.13
CA ARG A 457 -21.15 -7.62 10.07
C ARG A 457 -20.07 -8.64 10.39
N VAL A 458 -19.47 -9.10 9.30
CA VAL A 458 -18.34 -10.03 9.28
C VAL A 458 -17.05 -9.29 9.56
N VAL A 459 -16.33 -9.68 10.62
CA VAL A 459 -15.05 -9.10 11.03
C VAL A 459 -13.92 -10.12 10.87
N MET A 460 -12.85 -9.73 10.19
CA MET A 460 -11.68 -10.54 9.82
C MET A 460 -10.38 -9.80 10.15
N PRO A 461 -9.21 -10.45 10.11
CA PRO A 461 -7.94 -9.75 10.01
C PRO A 461 -7.78 -9.03 8.65
N GLY A 462 -6.74 -8.22 8.54
CA GLY A 462 -6.33 -7.57 7.29
C GLY A 462 -5.69 -8.57 6.34
N GLY A 463 -6.06 -8.50 5.07
CA GLY A 463 -5.64 -9.43 4.03
C GLY A 463 -4.16 -9.36 3.77
N VAL A 464 -3.54 -10.53 3.73
CA VAL A 464 -2.11 -10.68 3.46
C VAL A 464 -2.02 -11.35 2.11
N ASP A 465 -1.57 -10.63 1.10
CA ASP A 465 -1.25 -11.22 -0.19
C ASP A 465 0.20 -11.71 -0.19
N ILE A 466 0.35 -13.01 -0.46
CA ILE A 466 1.62 -13.73 -0.48
C ILE A 466 2.35 -13.64 -1.83
N HIS A 467 1.66 -13.25 -2.92
CA HIS A 467 2.28 -13.13 -4.23
C HIS A 467 1.59 -12.13 -5.17
N SER A 468 2.32 -11.07 -5.52
CA SER A 468 1.90 -10.08 -6.51
C SER A 468 3.08 -9.46 -7.27
N HIS A 469 2.90 -9.05 -8.52
CA HIS A 469 3.83 -8.17 -9.23
C HIS A 469 3.30 -6.74 -9.25
N ILE A 470 3.84 -5.94 -8.33
CA ILE A 470 3.45 -4.58 -8.00
C ILE A 470 4.56 -3.57 -8.28
N ALA A 471 5.82 -3.97 -8.18
CA ALA A 471 6.98 -3.07 -8.14
C ALA A 471 8.16 -3.52 -8.99
N GLY A 472 8.94 -2.53 -9.43
CA GLY A 472 10.24 -2.69 -10.07
C GLY A 472 10.19 -2.87 -11.59
N GLY A 473 11.35 -3.19 -12.18
CA GLY A 473 11.61 -3.11 -13.62
C GLY A 473 10.55 -3.73 -14.52
N LYS A 474 10.16 -4.98 -14.23
CA LYS A 474 9.14 -5.72 -15.02
C LYS A 474 7.78 -5.01 -14.99
N VAL A 475 7.34 -4.55 -13.83
CA VAL A 475 5.99 -3.99 -13.63
C VAL A 475 5.89 -2.62 -14.26
N ASN A 476 6.93 -1.80 -14.09
CA ASN A 476 6.98 -0.51 -14.75
C ASN A 476 7.10 -0.63 -16.28
N SER A 477 7.82 -1.64 -16.79
CA SER A 477 7.83 -1.96 -18.22
C SER A 477 6.42 -2.34 -18.72
N GLY A 478 5.67 -3.12 -17.93
CA GLY A 478 4.24 -3.41 -18.15
C GLY A 478 3.36 -2.17 -18.23
N ARG A 479 3.53 -1.22 -17.31
CA ARG A 479 2.83 0.09 -17.32
C ARG A 479 3.21 0.93 -18.54
N LEU A 480 4.52 1.00 -18.84
CA LEU A 480 5.11 1.83 -19.87
C LEU A 480 4.67 1.39 -21.27
N PHE A 481 4.76 0.10 -21.58
CA PHE A 481 4.45 -0.40 -22.92
C PHE A 481 2.94 -0.64 -23.16
N ARG A 482 2.08 -0.55 -22.13
CA ARG A 482 0.60 -0.64 -22.24
C ARG A 482 -0.16 0.66 -21.94
N PRO A 483 0.04 1.76 -22.69
CA PRO A 483 -0.78 2.96 -22.52
C PRO A 483 -2.27 2.73 -22.87
N GLU A 484 -2.62 1.66 -23.60
CA GLU A 484 -4.02 1.24 -23.80
C GLU A 484 -4.64 0.60 -22.55
N ASP A 485 -3.88 -0.14 -21.75
CA ASP A 485 -4.32 -0.61 -20.43
C ASP A 485 -4.39 0.57 -19.44
N GLY A 486 -3.40 1.46 -19.51
CA GLY A 486 -3.34 2.74 -18.81
C GLY A 486 -4.68 3.50 -18.83
N ARG A 487 -5.34 3.54 -19.99
CA ARG A 487 -6.64 4.21 -20.22
C ARG A 487 -7.87 3.43 -19.72
N LYS A 488 -7.79 2.10 -19.56
CA LYS A 488 -8.94 1.25 -19.17
C LYS A 488 -9.27 1.30 -17.68
N GLY A 489 -8.30 1.65 -16.84
CA GLY A 489 -8.45 1.72 -15.38
C GLY A 489 -8.10 3.09 -14.81
N VAL A 490 -8.69 4.15 -15.35
CA VAL A 490 -8.49 5.52 -14.84
C VAL A 490 -9.51 5.90 -13.77
N ALA A 491 -9.19 6.92 -12.99
CA ALA A 491 -10.16 7.71 -12.22
C ALA A 491 -9.78 9.21 -12.32
N VAL A 492 -10.48 10.12 -11.65
CA VAL A 492 -10.18 11.58 -11.67
C VAL A 492 -10.04 12.08 -10.25
N ARG A 493 -9.02 12.90 -9.95
CA ARG A 493 -8.45 12.87 -8.59
C ARG A 493 -9.41 13.44 -7.54
N THR A 494 -8.85 13.51 -6.39
CA THR A 494 -9.42 13.00 -5.20
C THR A 494 -8.55 13.56 -4.10
N LYS A 495 -9.07 14.09 -2.96
CA LYS A 495 -8.41 15.02 -1.96
C LYS A 495 -7.06 14.60 -1.38
N VAL A 496 -6.65 13.48 -1.92
CA VAL A 496 -5.81 12.46 -1.45
C VAL A 496 -5.22 11.72 -2.64
N CYS A 497 -6.01 10.88 -3.35
CA CYS A 497 -5.43 9.79 -4.13
C CYS A 497 -4.36 10.35 -5.05
N ARG A 498 -3.33 9.54 -5.20
CA ARG A 498 -2.44 9.65 -6.32
C ARG A 498 -3.07 8.84 -7.47
N VAL A 499 -2.33 8.54 -8.55
CA VAL A 499 -3.02 8.24 -9.82
C VAL A 499 -3.82 6.96 -9.77
N GLN A 500 -4.89 6.91 -10.58
CA GLN A 500 -5.39 5.64 -11.06
C GLN A 500 -5.32 5.62 -12.58
N SER A 501 -4.60 4.63 -13.09
CA SER A 501 -4.34 4.35 -14.50
C SER A 501 -3.85 2.91 -14.56
N GLY A 502 -4.22 2.20 -15.62
CA GLY A 502 -3.96 0.77 -15.76
C GLY A 502 -5.14 -0.04 -15.24
N TYR A 503 -5.71 -0.92 -16.06
CA TYR A 503 -6.71 -1.90 -15.63
C TYR A 503 -6.00 -3.13 -15.08
N SER A 504 -5.17 -3.75 -15.91
CA SER A 504 -4.39 -4.94 -15.54
C SER A 504 -3.06 -4.64 -14.88
N VAL A 505 -2.36 -3.56 -15.29
CA VAL A 505 -1.12 -3.12 -14.64
C VAL A 505 -1.34 -1.75 -13.99
N PRO A 506 -2.00 -1.69 -12.81
CA PRO A 506 -2.15 -0.45 -12.08
C PRO A 506 -0.79 0.23 -11.84
N ASN A 507 -0.76 1.56 -11.91
CA ASN A 507 0.36 2.33 -11.36
C ASN A 507 0.47 2.08 -9.84
N THR A 508 1.66 2.30 -9.27
CA THR A 508 1.99 2.04 -7.85
C THR A 508 0.90 2.45 -6.85
N PHE A 509 0.34 3.64 -7.05
CA PHE A 509 -0.73 4.18 -6.25
C PHE A 509 -2.01 3.37 -6.41
N ALA A 510 -2.49 3.23 -7.64
CA ALA A 510 -3.65 2.39 -7.96
C ALA A 510 -3.53 0.95 -7.45
N THR A 511 -2.31 0.41 -7.40
CA THR A 511 -2.01 -0.91 -6.84
C THR A 511 -2.36 -0.94 -5.36
N GLY A 512 -1.71 -0.07 -4.56
CA GLY A 512 -2.01 0.05 -3.13
C GLY A 512 -3.50 0.27 -2.85
N TYR A 513 -4.14 1.11 -3.66
CA TYR A 513 -5.53 1.56 -3.45
C TYR A 513 -6.49 0.40 -3.65
N ARG A 514 -6.39 -0.26 -4.80
CA ARG A 514 -7.33 -1.31 -5.18
C ARG A 514 -7.08 -2.63 -4.46
N TYR A 515 -5.85 -2.95 -4.09
CA TYR A 515 -5.57 -4.13 -3.26
C TYR A 515 -6.37 -4.03 -1.98
N ALA A 516 -6.17 -2.88 -1.37
CA ALA A 516 -6.77 -2.55 -0.14
C ALA A 516 -8.27 -2.59 -0.21
N LYS A 517 -8.93 -2.04 -1.26
CA LYS A 517 -10.40 -2.14 -1.50
C LYS A 517 -11.00 -3.52 -1.17
N MET A 518 -10.24 -4.61 -1.29
CA MET A 518 -10.72 -5.98 -1.07
C MET A 518 -10.40 -6.55 0.34
N GLY A 519 -9.78 -5.73 1.17
CA GLY A 519 -9.44 -6.00 2.57
C GLY A 519 -7.96 -6.16 2.85
N TYR A 520 -7.08 -5.95 1.86
CA TYR A 520 -5.69 -6.42 1.91
C TYR A 520 -4.72 -5.38 2.42
N THR A 521 -4.14 -5.61 3.59
CA THR A 521 -3.19 -4.77 4.32
C THR A 521 -1.72 -5.02 4.03
N PHE A 522 -1.39 -6.22 3.57
CA PHE A 522 -0.02 -6.60 3.23
C PHE A 522 0.05 -7.15 1.82
N VAL A 523 1.13 -6.85 1.10
CA VAL A 523 1.43 -7.48 -0.20
C VAL A 523 2.91 -7.81 -0.33
N MET A 524 3.19 -8.97 -0.89
CA MET A 524 4.53 -9.37 -1.30
C MET A 524 4.78 -9.00 -2.77
N GLU A 525 5.78 -8.15 -3.06
CA GLU A 525 6.38 -8.12 -4.41
C GLU A 525 7.15 -9.43 -4.62
N ALA A 526 6.60 -10.26 -5.50
CA ALA A 526 7.02 -11.63 -5.61
C ALA A 526 8.29 -11.86 -6.45
N ALA A 527 8.91 -10.85 -7.05
CA ALA A 527 10.13 -11.01 -7.84
C ALA A 527 10.94 -9.71 -7.96
N MET A 528 12.00 -9.56 -7.16
CA MET A 528 12.91 -8.42 -7.22
C MET A 528 14.28 -8.81 -7.80
N PRO A 529 14.69 -8.29 -8.98
CA PRO A 529 16.06 -8.42 -9.46
C PRO A 529 17.01 -7.65 -8.51
N PRO A 530 18.02 -8.28 -7.90
CA PRO A 530 18.86 -7.65 -6.87
C PRO A 530 19.53 -6.32 -7.24
N LEU A 531 20.15 -6.20 -8.42
CA LEU A 531 20.76 -4.96 -8.94
C LEU A 531 19.74 -3.82 -9.07
N ALA A 532 18.51 -4.18 -9.46
CA ALA A 532 17.37 -3.29 -9.63
C ALA A 532 16.55 -3.09 -8.33
N ALA A 533 16.97 -3.66 -7.19
CA ALA A 533 16.22 -3.57 -5.93
C ALA A 533 15.90 -2.13 -5.52
N ARG A 534 16.75 -1.16 -5.86
CA ARG A 534 16.45 0.28 -5.69
C ARG A 534 15.16 0.72 -6.41
N HIS A 535 14.92 0.27 -7.63
CA HIS A 535 13.70 0.62 -8.39
C HIS A 535 12.49 -0.11 -7.79
N THR A 536 12.64 -1.37 -7.38
CA THR A 536 11.59 -2.06 -6.61
C THR A 536 11.24 -1.29 -5.34
N HIS A 537 12.22 -0.85 -4.54
CA HIS A 537 11.96 -0.08 -3.31
C HIS A 537 11.44 1.34 -3.57
N GLU A 538 11.90 2.05 -4.61
CA GLU A 538 11.27 3.31 -5.04
C GLU A 538 9.78 3.10 -5.36
N GLU A 539 9.41 2.00 -6.01
CA GLU A 539 8.01 1.69 -6.31
C GLU A 539 7.24 1.11 -5.12
N LEU A 540 7.85 0.35 -4.20
CA LEU A 540 7.22 -0.10 -2.95
C LEU A 540 6.97 1.04 -1.95
N VAL A 541 7.67 2.16 -2.12
CA VAL A 541 7.45 3.39 -1.34
C VAL A 541 6.39 4.29 -1.99
N ASP A 542 6.34 4.36 -3.33
CA ASP A 542 5.26 5.03 -4.07
C ASP A 542 4.04 4.09 -4.31
N ILE A 543 4.09 2.82 -3.87
CA ILE A 543 2.94 1.97 -3.50
C ILE A 543 2.72 2.27 -2.03
N PRO A 544 1.79 3.15 -1.68
CA PRO A 544 1.48 3.34 -0.29
C PRO A 544 0.48 2.24 0.10
N ILE A 545 -0.23 2.45 1.20
CA ILE A 545 -1.28 1.61 1.77
C ILE A 545 -0.73 0.35 2.45
N LEU A 546 -0.09 -0.48 1.66
CA LEU A 546 0.21 -1.85 2.03
C LEU A 546 1.55 -1.89 2.75
N ASP A 547 1.59 -2.50 3.95
CA ASP A 547 2.86 -3.04 4.42
C ASP A 547 3.35 -4.01 3.35
N ASN A 548 4.62 -3.93 3.02
CA ASN A 548 5.13 -4.58 1.83
C ASN A 548 6.48 -5.22 2.08
N ALA A 549 6.87 -6.04 1.13
CA ALA A 549 8.13 -6.75 1.12
C ALA A 549 8.48 -7.07 -0.33
N ALA A 550 9.74 -7.40 -0.56
CA ALA A 550 10.20 -7.90 -1.86
C ALA A 550 10.95 -9.22 -1.67
N LEU A 551 10.64 -10.21 -2.49
CA LEU A 551 11.40 -11.45 -2.56
C LEU A 551 12.51 -11.30 -3.63
N PRO A 552 13.79 -11.12 -3.25
CA PRO A 552 14.88 -11.10 -4.21
C PRO A 552 15.00 -12.43 -4.96
N LEU A 553 15.23 -12.33 -6.26
CA LEU A 553 15.55 -13.45 -7.15
C LEU A 553 17.01 -13.84 -6.93
N ILE A 554 17.23 -15.06 -6.43
CA ILE A 554 18.55 -15.55 -6.01
C ILE A 554 18.96 -16.82 -6.79
N ASP A 555 18.03 -17.45 -7.50
CA ASP A 555 18.20 -18.78 -8.11
C ASP A 555 19.01 -18.81 -9.41
N ASN A 556 18.78 -17.86 -10.30
CA ASN A 556 19.54 -17.70 -11.55
C ASN A 556 20.84 -16.90 -11.34
N ASN A 557 21.22 -16.63 -10.08
CA ASN A 557 22.37 -15.82 -9.74
C ASN A 557 23.70 -16.59 -9.86
N TRP A 558 24.72 -15.93 -10.43
CA TRP A 558 26.04 -16.51 -10.69
C TRP A 558 26.88 -16.83 -9.45
N MET A 559 26.58 -16.25 -8.28
CA MET A 559 27.17 -16.66 -6.99
C MET A 559 26.43 -17.87 -6.40
N THR A 560 25.10 -17.92 -6.54
CA THR A 560 24.29 -19.07 -6.14
C THR A 560 24.69 -20.32 -6.89
N MET A 561 24.67 -20.29 -8.23
CA MET A 561 25.05 -21.44 -9.06
C MET A 561 26.49 -21.88 -8.81
N ASP A 562 27.41 -20.94 -8.58
CA ASP A 562 28.79 -21.20 -8.20
C ASP A 562 28.94 -22.01 -6.90
N TYR A 563 28.17 -21.70 -5.84
CA TYR A 563 28.24 -22.41 -4.56
C TYR A 563 27.38 -23.67 -4.51
N VAL A 564 26.27 -23.70 -5.24
CA VAL A 564 25.49 -24.93 -5.48
C VAL A 564 26.38 -25.98 -6.18
N LYS A 565 27.23 -25.54 -7.13
CA LYS A 565 28.17 -26.43 -7.85
C LYS A 565 29.23 -27.06 -6.96
N THR A 566 29.76 -26.31 -5.98
CA THR A 566 30.78 -26.83 -5.06
C THR A 566 30.17 -27.60 -3.87
N GLY A 567 28.90 -27.36 -3.56
CA GLY A 567 28.20 -27.92 -2.40
C GLY A 567 28.42 -27.10 -1.11
N ASP A 568 29.04 -25.92 -1.21
CA ASP A 568 29.39 -25.06 -0.07
C ASP A 568 28.15 -24.32 0.48
N THR A 569 27.22 -25.09 1.06
CA THR A 569 25.92 -24.60 1.56
C THR A 569 26.06 -23.46 2.56
N ASP A 570 27.17 -23.41 3.32
CA ASP A 570 27.41 -22.38 4.33
C ASP A 570 27.96 -21.07 3.72
N LEU A 571 28.70 -21.14 2.61
CA LEU A 571 29.06 -19.97 1.80
C LEU A 571 27.89 -19.49 0.93
N LEU A 572 27.02 -20.40 0.49
CA LEU A 572 25.73 -20.06 -0.11
C LEU A 572 24.83 -19.34 0.91
N ALA A 573 24.77 -19.81 2.15
CA ALA A 573 24.05 -19.14 3.25
C ALA A 573 24.66 -17.76 3.57
N ALA A 574 25.99 -17.62 3.58
CA ALA A 574 26.65 -16.32 3.71
C ALA A 574 26.33 -15.37 2.53
N TYR A 575 26.24 -15.89 1.31
CA TYR A 575 25.79 -15.10 0.15
C TYR A 575 24.31 -14.71 0.27
N VAL A 576 23.44 -15.62 0.73
CA VAL A 576 22.03 -15.32 1.04
C VAL A 576 21.94 -14.21 2.11
N ALA A 577 22.68 -14.31 3.21
CA ALA A 577 22.72 -13.25 4.23
C ALA A 577 23.15 -11.89 3.65
N TRP A 578 24.19 -11.89 2.81
CA TRP A 578 24.66 -10.67 2.15
C TRP A 578 23.64 -10.10 1.16
N ILE A 579 23.09 -10.90 0.24
CA ILE A 579 22.18 -10.41 -0.80
C ILE A 579 20.85 -9.95 -0.20
N MET A 580 20.35 -10.61 0.84
CA MET A 580 19.16 -10.19 1.59
C MET A 580 19.37 -8.83 2.25
N LYS A 581 20.48 -8.65 2.96
CA LYS A 581 20.86 -7.38 3.62
C LYS A 581 21.20 -6.27 2.63
N ALA A 582 21.83 -6.60 1.51
CA ALA A 582 22.20 -5.66 0.45
C ALA A 582 20.99 -5.20 -0.37
N THR A 583 20.02 -6.09 -0.65
CA THR A 583 18.80 -5.75 -1.40
C THR A 583 17.66 -5.25 -0.52
N LYS A 584 17.75 -5.42 0.82
CA LYS A 584 16.62 -5.27 1.75
C LYS A 584 15.44 -6.17 1.33
N GLY A 585 15.72 -7.45 1.12
CA GLY A 585 14.76 -8.48 0.74
C GLY A 585 14.11 -9.19 1.93
N PHE A 586 12.98 -9.87 1.71
CA PHE A 586 12.22 -10.57 2.76
C PHE A 586 12.36 -12.10 2.77
N GLY A 587 12.37 -12.75 1.61
CA GLY A 587 12.59 -14.20 1.50
C GLY A 587 13.16 -14.58 0.14
N VAL A 588 13.72 -15.78 0.05
CA VAL A 588 14.38 -16.28 -1.17
C VAL A 588 13.33 -16.58 -2.25
N LYS A 589 13.35 -15.83 -3.37
CA LYS A 589 12.56 -16.17 -4.56
C LYS A 589 13.33 -17.05 -5.52
N ILE A 590 12.61 -18.03 -6.05
CA ILE A 590 13.00 -18.92 -7.14
C ILE A 590 11.96 -18.77 -8.27
N VAL A 591 12.41 -18.50 -9.50
CA VAL A 591 11.59 -18.39 -10.73
C VAL A 591 12.29 -19.07 -11.89
N ASN A 592 11.74 -20.20 -12.33
CA ASN A 592 12.30 -21.04 -13.40
C ASN A 592 13.82 -21.22 -13.21
N PRO A 593 14.25 -21.84 -12.08
CA PRO A 593 15.64 -21.87 -11.65
C PRO A 593 16.52 -22.41 -12.77
N GLY A 594 17.61 -21.70 -13.09
CA GLY A 594 18.53 -22.04 -14.17
C GLY A 594 17.99 -21.83 -15.60
N GLY A 595 16.67 -21.90 -15.80
CA GLY A 595 16.02 -21.70 -17.09
C GLY A 595 16.13 -20.26 -17.61
N THR A 596 16.21 -19.28 -16.71
CA THR A 596 16.38 -17.87 -17.08
C THR A 596 17.85 -17.49 -17.33
N GLU A 597 18.84 -18.10 -16.68
CA GLU A 597 20.24 -18.02 -17.15
C GLU A 597 20.38 -18.68 -18.53
N ALA A 598 19.75 -19.85 -18.75
CA ALA A 598 19.72 -20.47 -20.06
C ALA A 598 19.07 -19.56 -21.13
N TRP A 599 18.12 -18.71 -20.75
CA TRP A 599 17.48 -17.72 -21.62
C TRP A 599 18.41 -16.58 -22.05
N GLY A 600 19.44 -16.24 -21.27
CA GLY A 600 20.54 -15.37 -21.72
C GLY A 600 21.24 -15.89 -23.00
N TRP A 601 21.07 -17.18 -23.31
CA TRP A 601 21.55 -17.86 -24.52
C TRP A 601 20.41 -18.32 -25.45
N GLY A 602 19.20 -17.81 -25.26
CA GLY A 602 18.00 -18.15 -26.05
C GLY A 602 17.43 -19.54 -25.78
N LYS A 603 17.69 -20.14 -24.61
CA LYS A 603 17.27 -21.49 -24.21
C LYS A 603 16.33 -21.46 -23.00
N ASN A 604 15.98 -22.64 -22.48
CA ASN A 604 15.27 -22.85 -21.23
C ASN A 604 15.73 -24.20 -20.62
N CYS A 605 15.40 -24.48 -19.35
CA CYS A 605 15.74 -25.72 -18.64
C CYS A 605 14.49 -26.33 -17.98
N GLY A 606 14.30 -27.65 -18.16
CA GLY A 606 13.50 -28.47 -17.26
C GLY A 606 14.26 -28.77 -15.96
N LEU A 607 13.55 -29.29 -14.95
CA LEU A 607 14.04 -29.43 -13.55
C LEU A 607 15.39 -30.16 -13.38
N THR A 608 15.75 -31.04 -14.32
CA THR A 608 16.98 -31.85 -14.32
C THR A 608 17.97 -31.48 -15.43
N ASP A 609 17.70 -30.45 -16.23
CA ASP A 609 18.57 -30.06 -17.34
C ASP A 609 19.75 -29.23 -16.81
N ALA A 610 20.97 -29.52 -17.24
CA ALA A 610 22.15 -28.76 -16.83
C ALA A 610 22.10 -27.32 -17.37
N VAL A 611 22.23 -26.34 -16.47
CA VAL A 611 22.29 -24.92 -16.82
C VAL A 611 23.54 -24.65 -17.67
N PRO A 612 23.42 -23.99 -18.85
CA PRO A 612 24.56 -23.66 -19.69
C PRO A 612 25.67 -22.95 -18.92
N THR A 613 26.93 -23.30 -19.19
CA THR A 613 28.14 -22.77 -18.52
C THR A 613 28.29 -23.16 -17.04
N PHE A 614 27.21 -23.17 -16.27
CA PHE A 614 27.25 -23.43 -14.82
C PHE A 614 27.31 -24.91 -14.48
N ASP A 615 26.71 -25.82 -15.26
CA ASP A 615 26.79 -27.27 -15.05
C ASP A 615 26.29 -27.68 -13.65
N VAL A 616 25.14 -27.11 -13.28
CA VAL A 616 24.27 -27.45 -12.14
C VAL A 616 22.85 -27.63 -12.68
N THR A 617 21.99 -28.36 -11.96
CA THR A 617 20.58 -28.51 -12.32
C THR A 617 19.66 -27.58 -11.52
N PRO A 618 18.48 -27.22 -12.05
CA PRO A 618 17.46 -26.49 -11.31
C PRO A 618 17.06 -27.18 -9.99
N ALA A 619 17.04 -28.51 -9.96
CA ALA A 619 16.81 -29.30 -8.75
C ALA A 619 17.84 -29.05 -7.65
N GLU A 620 19.13 -28.97 -8.00
CA GLU A 620 20.22 -28.66 -7.07
C GLU A 620 20.16 -27.21 -6.59
N ILE A 621 19.77 -26.26 -7.46
CA ILE A 621 19.53 -24.86 -7.09
C ILE A 621 18.40 -24.75 -6.06
N ILE A 622 17.25 -25.40 -6.31
CA ILE A 622 16.10 -25.41 -5.38
C ILE A 622 16.50 -26.02 -4.03
N LYS A 623 17.19 -27.17 -4.05
CA LYS A 623 17.58 -27.87 -2.82
C LYS A 623 18.63 -27.08 -2.02
N GLY A 624 19.67 -26.57 -2.68
CA GLY A 624 20.72 -25.77 -2.04
C GLY A 624 20.18 -24.47 -1.44
N LEU A 625 19.24 -23.80 -2.12
CA LEU A 625 18.57 -22.62 -1.56
C LEU A 625 17.60 -22.95 -0.42
N ALA A 626 16.94 -24.12 -0.43
CA ALA A 626 16.16 -24.57 0.73
C ALA A 626 17.06 -24.80 1.95
N GLU A 627 18.16 -25.53 1.77
CA GLU A 627 19.12 -25.84 2.85
C GLU A 627 19.83 -24.57 3.36
N ALA A 628 20.14 -23.61 2.48
CA ALA A 628 20.69 -22.30 2.86
C ALA A 628 19.66 -21.38 3.55
N ASN A 629 18.36 -21.46 3.19
CA ASN A 629 17.30 -20.69 3.87
C ASN A 629 17.12 -21.16 5.33
N GLU A 630 17.21 -22.48 5.58
CA GLU A 630 17.11 -23.06 6.93
C GLU A 630 18.45 -23.06 7.72
N ARG A 631 19.53 -22.46 7.18
CA ARG A 631 20.69 -22.04 7.99
C ARG A 631 20.40 -20.83 8.88
N PHE A 632 19.25 -20.19 8.71
CA PHE A 632 18.78 -19.13 9.60
C PHE A 632 17.33 -19.36 10.01
N GLU A 633 16.91 -18.71 11.09
CA GLU A 633 15.52 -18.66 11.59
C GLU A 633 14.57 -17.83 10.70
N MET A 634 14.67 -17.99 9.37
CA MET A 634 13.94 -17.23 8.35
C MET A 634 12.42 -17.30 8.57
N PRO A 635 11.70 -16.16 8.53
CA PRO A 635 10.25 -16.15 8.74
C PRO A 635 9.50 -16.86 7.59
N HIS A 636 9.99 -16.78 6.36
CA HIS A 636 9.43 -17.47 5.20
C HIS A 636 10.31 -18.63 4.73
N SER A 637 9.67 -19.61 4.11
CA SER A 637 10.27 -20.66 3.28
C SER A 637 10.91 -20.09 2.02
N ILE A 638 11.61 -20.93 1.25
CA ILE A 638 11.82 -20.65 -0.17
C ILE A 638 10.46 -20.50 -0.87
N HIS A 639 10.37 -19.54 -1.79
CA HIS A 639 9.15 -19.21 -2.53
C HIS A 639 9.40 -19.54 -4.02
N VAL A 640 8.60 -20.45 -4.60
CA VAL A 640 9.01 -21.16 -5.83
C VAL A 640 7.95 -21.10 -6.94
N HIS A 641 8.34 -20.50 -8.06
CA HIS A 641 7.75 -20.70 -9.40
C HIS A 641 8.56 -21.83 -10.05
N THR A 642 7.92 -22.97 -10.37
CA THR A 642 8.66 -24.16 -10.86
C THR A 642 9.05 -24.02 -12.32
N ASN A 643 10.04 -24.78 -12.78
CA ASN A 643 10.32 -24.90 -14.22
C ASN A 643 9.08 -25.38 -14.99
N MET A 644 9.06 -25.15 -16.31
CA MET A 644 7.99 -25.55 -17.23
C MET A 644 6.61 -24.94 -16.93
N LEU A 645 6.55 -23.68 -16.45
CA LEU A 645 5.28 -22.97 -16.24
C LEU A 645 4.43 -22.97 -17.52
N GLY A 646 3.14 -23.29 -17.39
CA GLY A 646 2.19 -23.20 -18.50
C GLY A 646 2.24 -24.33 -19.53
N HIS A 647 3.16 -25.31 -19.41
CA HIS A 647 3.24 -26.44 -20.35
C HIS A 647 2.32 -27.61 -19.95
N PRO A 648 1.52 -28.19 -20.86
CA PRO A 648 0.81 -29.46 -20.62
C PRO A 648 1.78 -30.57 -20.16
N GLY A 649 1.43 -31.23 -19.04
CA GLY A 649 2.24 -32.26 -18.38
C GLY A 649 3.04 -31.75 -17.17
N ASN A 650 3.13 -30.44 -16.95
CA ASN A 650 4.02 -29.87 -15.93
C ASN A 650 3.71 -30.23 -14.46
N PHE A 651 2.51 -30.74 -14.16
CA PHE A 651 2.14 -31.19 -12.81
C PHE A 651 3.09 -32.26 -12.24
N GLU A 652 3.75 -33.05 -13.09
CA GLU A 652 4.77 -34.03 -12.67
C GLU A 652 6.06 -33.33 -12.22
N VAL A 653 6.49 -32.28 -12.94
CA VAL A 653 7.66 -31.44 -12.61
C VAL A 653 7.43 -30.71 -11.29
N THR A 654 6.21 -30.21 -11.08
CA THR A 654 5.82 -29.50 -9.85
C THR A 654 5.81 -30.44 -8.64
N LYS A 655 5.31 -31.68 -8.78
CA LYS A 655 5.40 -32.69 -7.70
C LYS A 655 6.85 -33.10 -7.42
N ALA A 656 7.65 -33.33 -8.46
CA ALA A 656 9.08 -33.61 -8.29
C ALA A 656 9.79 -32.48 -7.54
N THR A 657 9.46 -31.21 -7.84
CA THR A 657 9.96 -30.03 -7.11
C THR A 657 9.62 -30.07 -5.62
N TYR A 658 8.40 -30.51 -5.24
CA TYR A 658 8.02 -30.65 -3.83
C TYR A 658 8.77 -31.77 -3.10
N ASP A 659 9.13 -32.86 -3.79
CA ASP A 659 9.83 -33.99 -3.19
C ASP A 659 11.32 -33.69 -2.91
N LEU A 660 11.97 -32.79 -3.69
CA LEU A 660 13.38 -32.39 -3.50
C LEU A 660 13.70 -31.89 -2.08
N VAL A 661 12.76 -31.17 -1.48
CA VAL A 661 12.96 -30.44 -0.21
C VAL A 661 12.30 -31.14 0.98
N LYS A 662 11.63 -32.28 0.77
CA LYS A 662 10.90 -33.05 1.79
C LYS A 662 11.79 -33.58 2.93
N GLY A 663 13.10 -33.67 2.71
CA GLY A 663 14.09 -34.06 3.72
C GLY A 663 14.78 -32.89 4.44
N VAL A 664 14.53 -31.64 4.05
CA VAL A 664 15.13 -30.46 4.68
C VAL A 664 14.45 -30.21 6.01
N LYS A 665 15.24 -30.02 7.07
CA LYS A 665 14.75 -29.63 8.40
C LYS A 665 14.56 -28.12 8.43
N THR A 666 13.45 -27.65 8.99
CA THR A 666 13.21 -26.22 9.16
C THR A 666 13.85 -25.67 10.43
N ALA A 667 14.23 -24.40 10.40
CA ALA A 667 14.68 -23.65 11.57
C ALA A 667 13.50 -23.15 12.44
N LYS A 668 12.30 -23.05 11.86
CA LYS A 668 11.04 -22.66 12.52
C LYS A 668 9.90 -23.64 12.23
N ASP A 669 8.86 -23.63 13.06
CA ASP A 669 7.64 -24.44 12.88
C ASP A 669 6.74 -23.87 11.77
N ARG A 670 7.17 -24.09 10.52
CA ARG A 670 6.49 -23.68 9.28
C ARG A 670 6.80 -24.66 8.15
N GLN A 671 6.23 -24.44 6.97
CA GLN A 671 6.57 -25.17 5.76
C GLN A 671 8.03 -24.93 5.31
N VAL A 672 8.58 -25.89 4.58
CA VAL A 672 9.89 -25.81 3.90
C VAL A 672 9.78 -25.03 2.58
N ILE A 673 8.66 -25.19 1.87
CA ILE A 673 8.42 -24.59 0.54
C ILE A 673 7.03 -23.98 0.45
N HIS A 674 6.96 -22.80 -0.15
CA HIS A 674 5.73 -22.20 -0.65
C HIS A 674 5.80 -22.15 -2.18
N THR A 675 4.85 -22.78 -2.87
CA THR A 675 4.81 -22.79 -4.33
C THR A 675 3.66 -21.94 -4.85
N THR A 676 4.01 -21.04 -5.76
CA THR A 676 3.13 -19.98 -6.17
C THR A 676 2.39 -20.30 -7.46
N HIS A 677 1.26 -19.60 -7.66
CA HIS A 677 0.47 -19.56 -8.88
C HIS A 677 0.25 -20.94 -9.50
N THR A 678 -0.11 -21.86 -8.60
CA THR A 678 -0.07 -23.31 -8.82
C THR A 678 -1.06 -23.77 -9.90
N GLN A 679 -2.03 -22.92 -10.26
CA GLN A 679 -2.89 -23.08 -11.43
C GLN A 679 -2.06 -23.29 -12.71
N PHE A 680 -1.02 -22.50 -12.97
CA PHE A 680 -0.16 -22.65 -14.15
C PHE A 680 0.76 -23.88 -14.10
N HIS A 681 0.81 -24.55 -12.94
CA HIS A 681 1.65 -25.70 -12.62
C HIS A 681 0.84 -27.01 -12.42
N SER A 682 -0.46 -26.97 -12.76
CA SER A 682 -1.40 -28.08 -12.56
C SER A 682 -1.95 -28.61 -13.91
N TYR A 683 -1.12 -28.67 -14.95
CA TYR A 683 -1.57 -29.05 -16.30
C TYR A 683 -1.27 -30.51 -16.62
N GLY A 684 -2.31 -31.27 -16.95
CA GLY A 684 -2.19 -32.59 -17.57
C GLY A 684 -2.31 -32.54 -19.10
N GLY A 685 -2.17 -33.70 -19.73
CA GLY A 685 -2.04 -33.84 -21.18
C GLY A 685 -0.58 -33.76 -21.64
N THR A 686 -0.36 -33.86 -22.93
CA THR A 686 0.95 -33.82 -23.58
C THR A 686 1.11 -32.62 -24.52
N ASN A 687 0.00 -31.99 -24.90
CA ASN A 687 -0.07 -30.85 -25.81
C ASN A 687 -1.41 -30.09 -25.61
N TRP A 688 -1.62 -28.99 -26.35
CA TRP A 688 -2.86 -28.21 -26.22
C TRP A 688 -4.14 -28.93 -26.70
N GLY A 689 -4.00 -30.00 -27.50
CA GLY A 689 -5.12 -30.82 -27.97
C GLY A 689 -5.72 -31.69 -26.86
N ASP A 690 -4.88 -32.32 -26.02
CA ASP A 690 -5.30 -33.20 -24.91
C ASP A 690 -5.25 -32.53 -23.52
N PHE A 691 -4.74 -31.29 -23.43
CA PHE A 691 -4.70 -30.46 -22.22
C PHE A 691 -5.95 -30.57 -21.32
N VAL A 692 -5.72 -30.90 -20.04
CA VAL A 692 -6.72 -31.24 -19.02
C VAL A 692 -6.26 -30.74 -17.63
N SER A 693 -7.19 -30.51 -16.70
CA SER A 693 -6.83 -30.23 -15.30
C SER A 693 -6.09 -31.39 -14.64
N LYS A 694 -5.06 -31.05 -13.85
CA LYS A 694 -4.42 -31.91 -12.84
C LYS A 694 -4.42 -31.28 -11.44
N ALA A 695 -5.37 -30.38 -11.17
CA ALA A 695 -5.58 -29.79 -9.85
C ALA A 695 -5.84 -30.84 -8.76
N ASP A 696 -6.46 -31.97 -9.12
CA ASP A 696 -6.65 -33.15 -8.27
C ASP A 696 -5.31 -33.71 -7.74
N ALA A 697 -4.37 -33.98 -8.63
CA ALA A 697 -3.09 -34.63 -8.32
C ALA A 697 -2.12 -33.72 -7.54
N ILE A 698 -2.31 -32.40 -7.61
CA ILE A 698 -1.58 -31.41 -6.80
C ILE A 698 -2.25 -31.22 -5.44
N SER A 699 -3.58 -31.06 -5.40
CA SER A 699 -4.33 -30.92 -4.14
C SER A 699 -4.17 -32.14 -3.25
N ASP A 700 -4.18 -33.35 -3.82
CA ASP A 700 -3.90 -34.58 -3.07
C ASP A 700 -2.49 -34.64 -2.51
N TYR A 701 -1.48 -34.05 -3.17
CA TYR A 701 -0.14 -33.95 -2.61
C TYR A 701 -0.12 -33.00 -1.40
N ILE A 702 -0.67 -31.79 -1.53
CA ILE A 702 -0.72 -30.80 -0.45
C ILE A 702 -1.57 -31.30 0.75
N ASN A 703 -2.63 -32.05 0.48
CA ASN A 703 -3.44 -32.73 1.50
C ASN A 703 -2.68 -33.82 2.28
N GLN A 704 -1.59 -34.37 1.73
CA GLN A 704 -0.84 -35.51 2.29
C GLN A 704 0.51 -35.12 2.92
N ASN A 705 0.90 -33.85 2.86
CA ASN A 705 2.23 -33.39 3.27
C ASN A 705 2.15 -32.08 4.07
N GLU A 706 3.00 -31.92 5.08
CA GLU A 706 3.08 -30.68 5.90
C GLU A 706 4.18 -29.72 5.44
N HIS A 707 5.17 -30.21 4.69
CA HIS A 707 6.36 -29.42 4.32
C HIS A 707 6.12 -28.42 3.18
N ALA A 708 4.96 -28.48 2.52
CA ALA A 708 4.63 -27.70 1.33
C ALA A 708 3.28 -27.02 1.44
N THR A 709 3.20 -25.78 0.97
CA THR A 709 1.96 -24.99 0.86
C THR A 709 1.90 -24.28 -0.49
N ILE A 710 0.71 -23.84 -0.92
CA ILE A 710 0.52 -23.23 -2.24
C ILE A 710 -0.22 -21.89 -2.21
N ASP A 711 0.01 -21.06 -3.21
CA ASP A 711 -0.97 -20.07 -3.68
C ASP A 711 -1.52 -20.47 -5.06
N ILE A 712 -2.78 -20.11 -5.33
CA ILE A 712 -3.53 -20.68 -6.46
C ILE A 712 -3.22 -20.05 -7.81
N GLY A 713 -3.03 -18.72 -7.90
CA GLY A 713 -2.88 -18.02 -9.18
C GLY A 713 -4.08 -18.18 -10.11
N SER A 714 -5.30 -18.05 -9.60
CA SER A 714 -6.51 -18.37 -10.36
C SER A 714 -6.81 -17.34 -11.45
N VAL A 715 -7.16 -17.80 -12.67
CA VAL A 715 -7.45 -16.94 -13.82
C VAL A 715 -8.70 -16.08 -13.60
N ILE A 716 -8.60 -14.80 -14.01
CA ILE A 716 -9.73 -13.88 -14.16
C ILE A 716 -9.96 -13.65 -15.65
N LEU A 717 -11.17 -13.90 -16.12
CA LEU A 717 -11.51 -13.76 -17.55
C LEU A 717 -11.57 -12.28 -17.95
N GLY A 718 -10.63 -11.86 -18.80
CA GLY A 718 -10.45 -10.47 -19.21
C GLY A 718 -9.12 -10.22 -19.93
N ASP A 719 -8.93 -8.98 -20.39
CA ASP A 719 -7.65 -8.51 -20.94
C ASP A 719 -6.70 -8.20 -19.79
N THR A 720 -5.59 -8.94 -19.68
CA THR A 720 -4.60 -8.79 -18.62
C THR A 720 -3.18 -8.64 -19.17
N THR A 721 -2.16 -8.61 -18.31
CA THR A 721 -0.75 -8.55 -18.71
C THR A 721 0.03 -9.57 -17.90
N THR A 722 0.69 -10.50 -18.57
CA THR A 722 1.68 -11.36 -17.94
C THR A 722 2.99 -10.59 -17.77
N MET A 723 3.67 -10.84 -16.66
CA MET A 723 5.02 -10.39 -16.36
C MET A 723 5.64 -11.35 -15.35
N THR A 724 6.85 -11.81 -15.61
CA THR A 724 7.56 -12.73 -14.71
C THR A 724 9.07 -12.65 -14.94
N ALA A 725 9.86 -13.22 -14.04
CA ALA A 725 11.28 -13.45 -14.27
C ALA A 725 11.54 -14.67 -15.19
N ASP A 726 10.50 -15.41 -15.58
CA ASP A 726 10.55 -16.48 -16.58
C ASP A 726 10.49 -15.92 -18.02
N GLY A 727 11.58 -15.29 -18.44
CA GLY A 727 11.79 -14.75 -19.79
C GLY A 727 11.49 -15.72 -20.95
N PRO A 728 11.90 -17.01 -20.92
CA PRO A 728 11.65 -17.92 -22.05
C PRO A 728 10.17 -18.36 -22.15
N MET A 729 9.44 -18.43 -21.03
CA MET A 729 7.99 -18.64 -21.04
C MET A 729 7.27 -17.45 -21.67
N GLU A 730 7.63 -16.22 -21.28
CA GLU A 730 7.10 -14.98 -21.85
C GLU A 730 7.36 -14.84 -23.35
N TYR A 731 8.57 -15.17 -23.82
CA TYR A 731 8.86 -15.21 -25.25
C TYR A 731 7.99 -16.25 -25.99
N SER A 732 7.76 -17.42 -25.38
CA SER A 732 6.89 -18.45 -25.94
C SER A 732 5.43 -17.97 -26.01
N LEU A 733 4.95 -17.26 -24.99
CA LEU A 733 3.61 -16.67 -24.95
C LEU A 733 3.44 -15.53 -25.99
N HIS A 734 4.49 -14.74 -26.22
CA HIS A 734 4.56 -13.77 -27.31
C HIS A 734 4.41 -14.45 -28.68
N GLN A 735 5.18 -15.52 -28.96
CA GLN A 735 5.07 -16.27 -30.21
C GLN A 735 3.67 -16.89 -30.42
N LEU A 736 3.04 -17.39 -29.35
CA LEU A 736 1.69 -17.99 -29.41
C LEU A 736 0.58 -16.95 -29.63
N THR A 737 0.72 -15.73 -29.10
CA THR A 737 -0.35 -14.71 -29.13
C THR A 737 -0.20 -13.66 -30.23
N GLY A 738 1.02 -13.47 -30.76
CA GLY A 738 1.34 -12.36 -31.67
C GLY A 738 1.20 -10.96 -31.06
N ARG A 739 0.99 -10.86 -29.74
CA ARG A 739 0.89 -9.59 -29.02
C ARG A 739 2.30 -9.05 -28.72
N LYS A 740 2.43 -7.73 -28.57
CA LYS A 740 3.70 -7.05 -28.24
C LYS A 740 4.37 -7.66 -27.00
N TRP A 741 5.69 -7.68 -26.99
CA TRP A 741 6.51 -8.28 -25.92
C TRP A 741 7.67 -7.33 -25.58
N THR A 742 8.17 -7.45 -24.35
CA THR A 742 9.41 -6.79 -23.92
C THR A 742 10.15 -7.73 -22.97
N ASN A 743 11.47 -7.71 -23.03
CA ASN A 743 12.38 -8.55 -22.25
C ASN A 743 13.43 -7.68 -21.57
N HIS A 744 13.91 -8.07 -20.40
CA HIS A 744 15.02 -7.43 -19.72
C HIS A 744 15.83 -8.44 -18.91
N ASP A 745 17.01 -8.78 -19.41
CA ASP A 745 17.99 -9.64 -18.76
C ASP A 745 18.92 -8.78 -17.90
N VAL A 746 19.18 -9.22 -16.67
CA VAL A 746 19.91 -8.49 -15.63
C VAL A 746 21.21 -9.23 -15.33
N GLU A 747 22.32 -8.52 -15.51
CA GLU A 747 23.68 -9.06 -15.40
C GLU A 747 23.89 -9.93 -14.15
N LEU A 748 24.39 -11.15 -14.36
CA LEU A 748 24.76 -12.14 -13.32
C LEU A 748 23.63 -12.60 -12.37
N GLU A 749 22.37 -12.20 -12.59
CA GLU A 749 21.31 -12.32 -11.58
C GLU A 749 20.05 -13.06 -12.04
N THR A 750 19.41 -12.60 -13.11
CA THR A 750 18.06 -13.02 -13.52
C THR A 750 17.71 -12.40 -14.88
N GLY A 751 16.55 -12.73 -15.43
CA GLY A 751 15.91 -12.00 -16.52
C GLY A 751 14.45 -11.72 -16.23
N SER A 752 13.72 -11.25 -17.24
CA SER A 752 12.28 -11.01 -17.19
C SER A 752 11.66 -10.81 -18.56
N GLY A 753 10.39 -11.20 -18.70
CA GLY A 753 9.56 -10.92 -19.87
C GLY A 753 8.19 -10.38 -19.48
N ILE A 754 7.52 -9.68 -20.40
CA ILE A 754 6.18 -9.09 -20.20
C ILE A 754 5.39 -9.14 -21.53
N THR A 755 4.16 -9.69 -21.49
CA THR A 755 3.25 -9.82 -22.66
C THR A 755 1.80 -9.47 -22.29
N PRO A 756 1.03 -8.71 -23.09
CA PRO A 756 -0.40 -8.56 -22.90
C PRO A 756 -1.13 -9.88 -23.19
N PHE A 757 -2.09 -10.29 -22.36
CA PHE A 757 -2.88 -11.51 -22.57
C PHE A 757 -4.40 -11.24 -22.53
N LEU A 758 -5.21 -12.19 -22.98
CA LEU A 758 -6.68 -12.10 -22.94
C LEU A 758 -7.28 -13.47 -22.66
N TYR A 759 -7.62 -13.71 -21.40
CA TYR A 759 -8.41 -14.88 -21.03
C TYR A 759 -9.86 -14.69 -21.47
N SER A 760 -10.43 -15.74 -22.05
CA SER A 760 -11.79 -15.70 -22.61
C SER A 760 -12.44 -17.05 -22.39
N GLY A 761 -13.58 -17.05 -21.68
CA GLY A 761 -14.37 -18.25 -21.40
C GLY A 761 -14.90 -18.96 -22.65
N LYS A 762 -14.77 -18.39 -23.84
CA LYS A 762 -15.13 -19.06 -25.11
C LYS A 762 -13.96 -19.88 -25.71
N VAL A 763 -12.77 -19.86 -25.10
CA VAL A 763 -11.60 -20.65 -25.48
C VAL A 763 -11.45 -21.83 -24.53
N SER A 764 -11.20 -23.03 -25.07
CA SER A 764 -11.04 -24.26 -24.29
C SER A 764 -9.93 -24.17 -23.25
N VAL A 765 -8.73 -23.71 -23.64
CA VAL A 765 -7.56 -23.58 -22.75
C VAL A 765 -7.88 -22.66 -21.58
N HIS A 766 -8.26 -21.42 -21.84
CA HIS A 766 -8.58 -20.41 -20.81
C HIS A 766 -9.70 -20.87 -19.85
N THR A 767 -10.66 -21.65 -20.36
CA THR A 767 -11.74 -22.23 -19.56
C THR A 767 -11.23 -23.24 -18.53
N ILE A 768 -10.30 -24.11 -18.92
CA ILE A 768 -9.71 -25.10 -18.01
C ILE A 768 -8.74 -24.43 -17.02
N GLN A 769 -8.00 -23.40 -17.45
CA GLN A 769 -7.18 -22.58 -16.54
C GLN A 769 -8.02 -21.90 -15.44
N TRP A 770 -9.16 -21.31 -15.80
CA TRP A 770 -10.14 -20.74 -14.87
C TRP A 770 -10.74 -21.80 -13.92
N ALA A 771 -10.94 -23.02 -14.39
CA ALA A 771 -11.43 -24.11 -13.55
C ALA A 771 -10.38 -24.59 -12.52
N ILE A 772 -9.14 -24.82 -12.97
CA ILE A 772 -8.03 -25.33 -12.15
C ILE A 772 -7.82 -24.48 -10.89
N GLY A 773 -7.84 -23.14 -11.01
CA GLY A 773 -7.58 -22.27 -9.86
C GLY A 773 -8.63 -22.40 -8.74
N GLN A 774 -9.89 -22.63 -9.10
CA GLN A 774 -10.97 -22.91 -8.14
C GLN A 774 -10.93 -24.36 -7.63
N GLU A 775 -10.53 -25.32 -8.46
CA GLU A 775 -10.33 -26.71 -8.05
C GLU A 775 -9.26 -26.84 -6.98
N LEU A 776 -8.10 -26.16 -7.13
CA LEU A 776 -7.04 -26.14 -6.12
C LEU A 776 -7.56 -25.63 -4.76
N ALA A 777 -8.33 -24.52 -4.76
CA ALA A 777 -8.92 -23.98 -3.53
C ALA A 777 -9.97 -24.90 -2.91
N LEU A 778 -10.81 -25.56 -3.72
CA LEU A 778 -11.91 -26.40 -3.22
C LEU A 778 -11.47 -27.84 -2.86
N LEU A 779 -10.38 -28.35 -3.45
CA LEU A 779 -9.87 -29.71 -3.21
C LEU A 779 -8.76 -29.79 -2.15
N VAL A 780 -8.03 -28.70 -1.88
CA VAL A 780 -7.20 -28.60 -0.66
C VAL A 780 -8.13 -28.49 0.55
N LYS A 781 -8.02 -29.44 1.46
CA LYS A 781 -8.96 -29.65 2.59
C LYS A 781 -8.66 -28.72 3.75
N ASP A 782 -7.38 -28.46 4.00
CA ASP A 782 -6.92 -27.54 5.03
C ASP A 782 -6.70 -26.14 4.43
N PRO A 783 -7.52 -25.12 4.78
CA PRO A 783 -7.28 -23.77 4.31
C PRO A 783 -5.95 -23.19 4.81
N TRP A 784 -5.31 -23.75 5.85
CA TRP A 784 -3.94 -23.41 6.28
C TRP A 784 -2.83 -24.01 5.40
N LYS A 785 -3.15 -24.45 4.17
CA LYS A 785 -2.17 -24.84 3.15
C LYS A 785 -2.37 -24.21 1.77
N VAL A 786 -3.42 -23.40 1.58
CA VAL A 786 -3.76 -22.78 0.30
C VAL A 786 -4.06 -21.28 0.46
N ALA A 787 -3.47 -20.46 -0.42
CA ALA A 787 -3.64 -19.01 -0.44
C ALA A 787 -4.36 -18.54 -1.72
N LEU A 788 -5.23 -17.55 -1.57
CA LEU A 788 -5.98 -16.96 -2.70
C LEU A 788 -5.18 -15.83 -3.35
N THR A 789 -4.83 -16.03 -4.62
CA THR A 789 -4.06 -15.14 -5.48
C THR A 789 -4.55 -15.23 -6.93
N THR A 790 -4.15 -14.27 -7.78
CA THR A 790 -4.33 -14.29 -9.25
C THR A 790 -3.01 -14.10 -9.97
N ASP A 791 -1.89 -14.40 -9.29
CA ASP A 791 -0.54 -14.21 -9.83
C ASP A 791 -0.37 -12.81 -10.43
N HIS A 792 -0.69 -11.76 -9.66
CA HIS A 792 -1.08 -10.49 -10.29
C HIS A 792 0.04 -9.91 -11.18
N PRO A 793 -0.20 -9.62 -12.49
CA PRO A 793 -1.44 -9.73 -13.25
C PRO A 793 -1.57 -10.93 -14.20
N ASN A 794 -0.64 -11.90 -14.15
CA ASN A 794 -0.49 -13.06 -15.03
C ASN A 794 -1.78 -13.87 -15.24
N ALA A 795 -2.45 -14.31 -14.17
CA ALA A 795 -3.74 -15.00 -14.27
C ALA A 795 -4.90 -13.99 -14.33
N GLY A 796 -4.73 -12.84 -13.70
CA GLY A 796 -5.63 -11.70 -13.80
C GLY A 796 -5.25 -10.57 -12.84
N PRO A 797 -5.86 -9.39 -12.97
CA PRO A 797 -5.67 -8.33 -11.98
C PRO A 797 -6.27 -8.74 -10.63
N PHE A 798 -5.59 -8.42 -9.52
CA PHE A 798 -6.02 -8.84 -8.18
C PHE A 798 -7.45 -8.38 -7.82
N ILE A 799 -7.97 -7.34 -8.48
CA ILE A 799 -9.38 -6.90 -8.37
C ILE A 799 -10.41 -7.99 -8.76
N GLY A 800 -9.95 -9.14 -9.25
CA GLY A 800 -10.76 -10.36 -9.42
C GLY A 800 -10.83 -11.28 -8.20
N TYR A 801 -10.06 -11.07 -7.13
CA TYR A 801 -10.19 -11.83 -5.86
C TYR A 801 -11.64 -11.90 -5.34
N PRO A 802 -12.48 -10.86 -5.42
CA PRO A 802 -13.86 -10.92 -4.96
C PRO A 802 -14.75 -11.80 -5.84
N ILE A 803 -14.41 -11.90 -7.12
CA ILE A 803 -15.06 -12.79 -8.09
C ILE A 803 -14.70 -14.24 -7.71
N LEU A 804 -13.44 -14.50 -7.36
CA LEU A 804 -13.03 -15.79 -6.84
C LEU A 804 -13.70 -16.12 -5.50
N ILE A 805 -13.75 -15.18 -4.56
CA ILE A 805 -14.40 -15.37 -3.25
C ILE A 805 -15.90 -15.68 -3.44
N SER A 806 -16.63 -14.94 -4.29
CA SER A 806 -18.05 -15.24 -4.55
C SER A 806 -18.28 -16.56 -5.28
N MET A 807 -17.33 -17.01 -6.10
CA MET A 807 -17.35 -18.34 -6.74
C MET A 807 -17.02 -19.45 -5.74
N LEU A 808 -16.06 -19.27 -4.82
CA LEU A 808 -15.75 -20.24 -3.78
C LEU A 808 -16.89 -20.37 -2.77
N MET A 809 -17.50 -19.25 -2.38
CA MET A 809 -18.65 -19.18 -1.47
C MET A 809 -20.01 -19.55 -2.11
N SER A 810 -20.09 -19.77 -3.43
CA SER A 810 -21.36 -20.14 -4.08
C SER A 810 -21.19 -21.07 -5.28
N LYS A 811 -21.60 -22.33 -5.13
CA LYS A 811 -21.67 -23.31 -6.22
C LYS A 811 -22.60 -22.84 -7.32
N LYS A 812 -23.76 -22.25 -6.96
CA LYS A 812 -24.71 -21.65 -7.92
C LYS A 812 -24.02 -20.64 -8.83
N ARG A 813 -23.14 -19.79 -8.29
CA ARG A 813 -22.37 -18.80 -9.09
C ARG A 813 -21.34 -19.46 -10.01
N ARG A 814 -20.72 -20.58 -9.58
CA ARG A 814 -19.80 -21.38 -10.43
C ARG A 814 -20.54 -22.08 -11.56
N ASP A 815 -21.71 -22.64 -11.28
CA ASP A 815 -22.53 -23.35 -12.27
C ASP A 815 -23.04 -22.38 -13.35
N GLU A 816 -23.62 -21.24 -12.95
CA GLU A 816 -24.01 -20.15 -13.86
C GLU A 816 -22.85 -19.68 -14.74
N ALA A 817 -21.65 -19.52 -14.15
CA ALA A 817 -20.46 -19.18 -14.92
C ALA A 817 -20.07 -20.31 -15.89
N ALA A 818 -20.05 -21.56 -15.44
CA ALA A 818 -19.68 -22.72 -16.25
C ALA A 818 -20.59 -22.95 -17.46
N GLU A 819 -21.89 -22.65 -17.36
CA GLU A 819 -22.83 -22.66 -18.49
C GLU A 819 -22.46 -21.63 -19.57
N GLU A 820 -21.85 -20.49 -19.21
CA GLU A 820 -21.32 -19.52 -20.16
C GLU A 820 -19.94 -19.88 -20.73
N MET A 821 -19.25 -20.91 -20.22
CA MET A 821 -17.91 -21.29 -20.67
C MET A 821 -17.90 -22.22 -21.89
N HIS A 822 -16.70 -22.48 -22.42
CA HIS A 822 -16.48 -23.49 -23.45
C HIS A 822 -16.78 -24.88 -22.88
N SER A 823 -17.55 -25.69 -23.63
CA SER A 823 -18.03 -27.03 -23.23
C SER A 823 -16.95 -28.10 -22.96
N ALA A 824 -15.67 -27.70 -22.98
CA ALA A 824 -14.56 -28.49 -22.47
C ALA A 824 -14.59 -28.62 -20.94
N ILE A 825 -15.16 -27.64 -20.21
CA ILE A 825 -15.18 -27.66 -18.73
C ILE A 825 -15.83 -28.95 -18.19
N PHE A 826 -17.00 -29.33 -18.71
CA PHE A 826 -17.73 -30.55 -18.35
C PHE A 826 -17.05 -31.87 -18.79
N LYS A 827 -15.83 -31.82 -19.33
CA LYS A 827 -15.07 -32.99 -19.85
C LYS A 827 -13.60 -33.02 -19.45
N ARG A 828 -13.04 -31.88 -19.01
CA ARG A 828 -11.59 -31.70 -18.76
C ARG A 828 -11.27 -30.97 -17.46
N ALA A 829 -12.30 -30.69 -16.65
CA ALA A 829 -12.24 -30.13 -15.31
C ALA A 829 -13.20 -30.91 -14.41
N ALA A 830 -12.87 -31.02 -13.13
CA ALA A 830 -13.73 -31.56 -12.09
C ALA A 830 -14.72 -30.51 -11.54
N LEU A 831 -14.42 -29.21 -11.69
CA LEU A 831 -15.12 -28.10 -11.02
C LEU A 831 -16.67 -28.18 -11.02
N PRO A 832 -17.37 -28.52 -12.13
CA PRO A 832 -18.84 -28.59 -12.14
C PRO A 832 -19.42 -29.66 -11.18
N SER A 833 -18.61 -30.65 -10.79
CA SER A 833 -18.97 -31.72 -9.85
C SER A 833 -18.55 -31.46 -8.39
N ILE A 834 -17.97 -30.29 -8.10
CA ILE A 834 -17.53 -29.92 -6.74
C ILE A 834 -18.63 -29.10 -6.06
N ASP A 835 -19.33 -29.72 -5.11
CA ASP A 835 -20.44 -29.09 -4.37
C ASP A 835 -19.99 -28.16 -3.22
N ARG A 836 -18.73 -28.23 -2.77
CA ARG A 836 -18.22 -27.44 -1.63
C ARG A 836 -18.42 -25.94 -1.84
N GLU A 837 -18.96 -25.27 -0.82
CA GLU A 837 -18.96 -23.81 -0.70
C GLU A 837 -18.08 -23.43 0.49
N TYR A 838 -17.28 -22.37 0.34
CA TYR A 838 -16.46 -21.82 1.41
C TYR A 838 -17.31 -21.02 2.40
N ASP A 839 -17.03 -21.14 3.70
CA ASP A 839 -17.52 -20.18 4.69
C ASP A 839 -16.58 -18.97 4.88
N LEU A 840 -17.04 -17.97 5.62
CA LEU A 840 -16.30 -16.72 5.82
C LEU A 840 -15.04 -16.89 6.68
N ASN A 841 -14.98 -17.90 7.54
CA ASN A 841 -13.79 -18.25 8.31
C ASN A 841 -12.76 -18.95 7.41
N GLU A 842 -13.18 -19.87 6.53
CA GLU A 842 -12.30 -20.44 5.51
C GLU A 842 -11.75 -19.36 4.56
N ILE A 843 -12.59 -18.41 4.12
CA ILE A 843 -12.15 -17.24 3.34
C ILE A 843 -11.14 -16.43 4.15
N ALA A 844 -11.41 -16.11 5.42
CA ALA A 844 -10.49 -15.38 6.29
C ALA A 844 -9.13 -16.11 6.43
N ILE A 845 -9.11 -17.44 6.48
CA ILE A 845 -7.86 -18.21 6.53
C ILE A 845 -7.10 -18.04 5.21
N ILE A 846 -7.68 -18.38 4.04
CA ILE A 846 -6.95 -18.40 2.75
C ILE A 846 -6.55 -17.00 2.23
N THR A 847 -7.08 -15.92 2.83
CA THR A 847 -6.79 -14.52 2.46
C THR A 847 -6.11 -13.71 3.56
N ARG A 848 -5.97 -14.22 4.79
CA ARG A 848 -5.30 -13.55 5.93
C ARG A 848 -4.42 -14.50 6.72
N GLY A 849 -5.01 -15.52 7.34
CA GLY A 849 -4.37 -16.34 8.37
C GLY A 849 -3.26 -17.21 7.80
N MET A 850 -3.59 -17.98 6.76
CA MET A 850 -2.65 -18.84 6.04
C MET A 850 -1.48 -18.06 5.46
N THR A 851 -1.76 -16.99 4.71
CA THR A 851 -0.74 -16.17 4.06
C THR A 851 0.18 -15.48 5.08
N ALA A 852 -0.35 -14.98 6.20
CA ALA A 852 0.46 -14.46 7.29
C ALA A 852 1.32 -15.54 7.97
N LYS A 853 0.78 -16.74 8.20
CA LYS A 853 1.52 -17.85 8.81
C LYS A 853 2.65 -18.34 7.90
N ALA A 854 2.37 -18.55 6.62
CA ALA A 854 3.35 -19.02 5.65
C ALA A 854 4.51 -18.04 5.46
N LEU A 855 4.24 -16.73 5.48
CA LEU A 855 5.27 -15.67 5.46
C LEU A 855 6.02 -15.49 6.79
N GLY A 856 5.63 -16.19 7.87
CA GLY A 856 6.13 -15.93 9.23
C GLY A 856 5.68 -14.59 9.82
N LEU A 857 4.82 -13.84 9.12
CA LEU A 857 4.33 -12.54 9.58
C LEU A 857 3.30 -12.66 10.72
N HIS A 858 2.78 -13.85 11.00
CA HIS A 858 1.83 -14.10 12.08
C HIS A 858 2.43 -13.79 13.47
N GLU A 859 3.69 -14.18 13.74
CA GLU A 859 4.41 -13.80 14.97
C GLU A 859 4.73 -12.30 15.03
N HIS A 860 4.83 -11.64 13.89
CA HIS A 860 4.91 -10.17 13.78
C HIS A 860 3.53 -9.49 13.85
N GLY A 861 2.45 -10.27 13.98
CA GLY A 861 1.10 -9.82 14.26
C GLY A 861 0.16 -9.74 13.06
N LYS A 862 0.49 -10.31 11.90
CA LYS A 862 -0.36 -10.29 10.71
C LYS A 862 -1.38 -11.43 10.69
N GLY A 863 -2.52 -11.19 10.05
CA GLY A 863 -3.50 -12.24 9.75
C GLY A 863 -4.23 -12.82 10.96
N HIS A 864 -4.27 -12.13 12.11
CA HIS A 864 -5.11 -12.49 13.24
C HIS A 864 -5.66 -11.26 13.99
N LEU A 865 -6.69 -11.45 14.80
CA LEU A 865 -7.31 -10.42 15.67
C LEU A 865 -7.05 -10.71 17.16
N GLY A 866 -5.92 -11.35 17.46
CA GLY A 866 -5.52 -11.70 18.82
C GLY A 866 -4.69 -10.61 19.48
N VAL A 867 -4.65 -10.58 20.81
CA VAL A 867 -3.79 -9.70 21.60
C VAL A 867 -2.34 -9.79 21.10
N GLY A 868 -1.73 -8.66 20.76
CA GLY A 868 -0.37 -8.57 20.18
C GLY A 868 -0.32 -8.54 18.64
N ALA A 869 -1.43 -8.83 17.95
CA ALA A 869 -1.54 -8.63 16.51
C ALA A 869 -1.22 -7.18 16.15
N ASP A 870 -0.56 -6.94 15.02
CA ASP A 870 -0.76 -5.67 14.31
C ASP A 870 -2.27 -5.55 14.13
N ALA A 871 -2.83 -4.39 14.40
CA ALA A 871 -4.22 -4.15 14.10
C ALA A 871 -4.38 -4.01 12.58
N ASP A 872 -4.15 -5.09 11.84
CA ASP A 872 -4.52 -5.32 10.46
C ASP A 872 -5.86 -6.08 10.53
N VAL A 873 -6.97 -5.49 10.07
CA VAL A 873 -8.36 -5.99 10.24
C VAL A 873 -9.12 -5.80 8.92
N ALA A 874 -10.19 -6.53 8.60
CA ALA A 874 -11.11 -6.26 7.50
C ALA A 874 -12.57 -6.57 7.92
N ILE A 875 -13.56 -5.76 7.54
CA ILE A 875 -15.00 -5.95 7.79
C ILE A 875 -15.73 -5.90 6.45
N TYR A 876 -16.88 -6.55 6.28
CA TYR A 876 -17.53 -6.72 4.97
C TYR A 876 -19.04 -6.44 5.04
N ASP A 877 -19.66 -5.81 4.01
CA ASP A 877 -21.09 -5.42 4.01
C ASP A 877 -22.07 -6.58 3.81
N ILE A 878 -21.95 -7.54 4.69
CA ILE A 878 -22.65 -8.80 4.69
C ILE A 878 -22.78 -9.22 6.14
N SER A 879 -23.91 -9.83 6.48
CA SER A 879 -23.99 -10.55 7.74
C SER A 879 -23.23 -11.88 7.65
N PRO A 880 -22.80 -12.47 8.77
CA PRO A 880 -22.17 -13.81 8.78
C PRO A 880 -22.99 -14.91 8.09
N GLU A 881 -24.30 -14.71 7.99
CA GLU A 881 -25.29 -15.60 7.36
C GLU A 881 -25.54 -15.30 5.87
N GLU A 882 -24.96 -14.25 5.30
CA GLU A 882 -25.19 -13.88 3.89
C GLU A 882 -24.61 -14.92 2.93
N ARG A 883 -25.37 -15.26 1.88
CA ARG A 883 -25.01 -16.29 0.88
C ARG A 883 -25.28 -15.88 -0.57
N ASP A 884 -25.80 -14.68 -0.82
CA ASP A 884 -25.91 -14.16 -2.20
C ASP A 884 -24.53 -13.82 -2.77
N ALA A 885 -24.13 -14.54 -3.83
CA ALA A 885 -22.83 -14.37 -4.47
C ALA A 885 -22.60 -12.96 -5.05
N GLY A 886 -23.66 -12.24 -5.46
CA GLY A 886 -23.56 -10.87 -5.96
C GLY A 886 -23.22 -9.89 -4.84
N LYS A 887 -23.88 -9.99 -3.69
CA LYS A 887 -23.55 -9.23 -2.48
C LYS A 887 -22.16 -9.57 -1.96
N ILE A 888 -21.82 -10.86 -1.87
CA ILE A 888 -20.48 -11.33 -1.46
C ILE A 888 -19.41 -10.76 -2.40
N GLN A 889 -19.57 -10.85 -3.72
CA GLN A 889 -18.61 -10.27 -4.66
C GLN A 889 -18.45 -8.77 -4.47
N LYS A 890 -19.56 -8.06 -4.28
CA LYS A 890 -19.58 -6.61 -4.09
C LYS A 890 -18.86 -6.20 -2.80
N ALA A 891 -19.21 -6.83 -1.68
CA ALA A 891 -18.59 -6.58 -0.38
C ALA A 891 -17.12 -7.01 -0.36
N PHE A 892 -16.72 -8.12 -0.98
CA PHE A 892 -15.29 -8.45 -1.03
C PHE A 892 -14.50 -7.61 -2.05
N LEU A 893 -15.14 -6.94 -3.01
CA LEU A 893 -14.49 -6.00 -3.94
C LEU A 893 -14.27 -4.65 -3.30
N ASN A 894 -15.17 -4.27 -2.42
CA ASN A 894 -15.10 -3.08 -1.64
C ASN A 894 -15.66 -3.41 -0.25
N THR A 895 -14.76 -3.75 0.69
CA THR A 895 -15.11 -4.25 2.04
C THR A 895 -15.87 -3.23 2.85
N LYS A 896 -16.56 -3.58 3.93
CA LYS A 896 -17.07 -2.56 4.86
C LYS A 896 -15.97 -1.82 5.59
N TYR A 897 -14.88 -2.44 6.06
CA TYR A 897 -13.77 -1.68 6.69
C TYR A 897 -12.44 -2.39 6.53
N THR A 898 -11.29 -1.75 6.71
CA THR A 898 -10.03 -2.51 6.93
C THR A 898 -9.03 -1.77 7.81
N ILE A 899 -8.58 -2.29 8.96
CA ILE A 899 -7.47 -1.67 9.73
C ILE A 899 -6.12 -2.23 9.18
N LYS A 900 -4.98 -1.59 9.49
CA LYS A 900 -3.57 -1.83 9.16
C LYS A 900 -2.66 -1.20 10.21
N GLY A 901 -2.12 -2.02 11.12
CA GLY A 901 -1.31 -1.53 12.22
C GLY A 901 -1.98 -0.38 12.97
N GLY A 902 -3.28 -0.49 13.25
CA GLY A 902 -4.13 0.51 13.92
C GLY A 902 -4.76 1.47 12.95
N GLU A 903 -3.97 2.06 12.06
CA GLU A 903 -4.36 2.90 10.92
C GLU A 903 -5.22 2.17 9.87
N VAL A 904 -5.88 2.85 8.93
CA VAL A 904 -7.17 2.35 8.40
C VAL A 904 -7.42 2.55 6.91
N VAL A 905 -8.18 1.63 6.32
CA VAL A 905 -8.10 1.25 4.87
C VAL A 905 -9.65 1.10 4.48
N VAL A 906 -10.55 0.06 4.27
CA VAL A 906 -11.81 0.12 3.38
C VAL A 906 -13.34 0.24 3.84
N LYS A 907 -14.07 1.38 3.81
CA LYS A 907 -15.54 1.74 3.97
C LYS A 907 -16.52 1.37 2.82
N ASP A 908 -16.28 0.35 2.01
CA ASP A 908 -16.90 -0.03 0.69
C ASP A 908 -16.15 0.54 -0.53
N GLY A 909 -14.89 0.99 -0.37
CA GLY A 909 -13.91 1.27 -1.46
C GLY A 909 -13.07 2.59 -1.54
N GLU A 910 -13.45 3.74 -0.95
CA GLU A 910 -12.99 5.18 -0.87
C GLU A 910 -11.91 5.16 0.16
N VAL A 911 -10.95 4.36 -0.13
CA VAL A 911 -9.65 4.94 -0.22
C VAL A 911 -9.35 6.20 0.83
N VAL A 912 -8.65 6.68 2.17
CA VAL A 912 -8.21 8.19 3.30
C VAL A 912 -7.15 8.44 4.76
N ALA A 913 -6.04 7.87 5.45
CA ALA A 913 -4.51 7.65 5.41
C ALA A 913 -3.73 6.54 4.59
N THR A 914 -2.80 6.87 3.68
CA THR A 914 -2.10 5.90 2.75
C THR A 914 -0.68 5.97 3.23
N PRO A 915 -0.30 5.13 4.18
CA PRO A 915 1.07 5.06 4.55
C PRO A 915 1.90 4.66 3.35
N ALA A 916 3.10 5.18 3.14
CA ALA A 916 4.11 4.27 2.66
C ALA A 916 4.14 3.13 3.69
N GLY A 917 3.81 1.89 3.33
CA GLY A 917 3.78 0.83 4.33
C GLY A 917 5.14 0.66 5.00
N LYS A 918 5.18 -0.10 6.09
CA LYS A 918 6.45 -0.68 6.52
C LYS A 918 6.95 -1.57 5.39
N THR A 919 8.20 -1.39 4.98
CA THR A 919 8.87 -2.35 4.09
C THR A 919 9.58 -3.36 4.98
N TYR A 920 9.01 -4.55 5.06
CA TYR A 920 9.54 -5.69 5.78
C TYR A 920 10.71 -6.29 5.00
N PHE A 921 11.84 -6.47 5.68
CA PHE A 921 12.98 -7.22 5.16
C PHE A 921 13.61 -8.06 6.27
N VAL A 922 14.36 -9.08 5.87
CA VAL A 922 15.07 -9.97 6.79
C VAL A 922 16.57 -9.66 6.72
N THR A 923 17.19 -9.55 7.89
CA THR A 923 18.64 -9.54 8.05
C THR A 923 19.05 -10.88 8.69
N PRO A 924 19.58 -11.83 7.90
CA PRO A 924 20.16 -13.05 8.44
C PRO A 924 21.51 -12.75 9.11
N GLU A 925 21.68 -13.23 10.34
CA GLU A 925 22.89 -12.97 11.14
C GLU A 925 23.90 -14.10 10.92
N CYS A 926 24.74 -13.94 9.89
CA CYS A 926 25.81 -14.88 9.51
C CYS A 926 27.10 -14.67 10.31
N ASP A 927 27.90 -15.73 10.44
CA ASP A 927 29.28 -15.66 10.94
C ASP A 927 30.14 -14.66 10.15
N GLU A 928 31.01 -13.93 10.85
CA GLU A 928 31.87 -12.90 10.26
C GLU A 928 32.96 -13.51 9.36
N GLY A 929 33.51 -14.68 9.71
CA GLY A 929 34.53 -15.38 8.92
C GLY A 929 34.00 -15.91 7.59
N LEU A 930 32.85 -16.61 7.62
CA LEU A 930 32.13 -17.03 6.41
C LEU A 930 31.74 -15.82 5.53
N THR A 931 31.37 -14.71 6.16
CA THR A 931 31.07 -13.46 5.44
C THR A 931 32.31 -12.88 4.78
N GLU A 932 33.46 -12.83 5.45
CA GLU A 932 34.71 -12.35 4.87
C GLU A 932 35.20 -13.23 3.71
N GLU A 933 35.13 -14.56 3.85
CA GLU A 933 35.50 -15.51 2.78
C GLU A 933 34.63 -15.35 1.53
N MET A 934 33.30 -15.35 1.71
CA MET A 934 32.34 -15.11 0.63
C MET A 934 32.58 -13.75 -0.05
N LEU A 935 32.87 -12.71 0.74
CA LEU A 935 33.16 -11.36 0.24
C LEU A 935 34.41 -11.26 -0.64
N VAL A 936 35.40 -12.16 -0.52
CA VAL A 936 36.56 -12.18 -1.44
C VAL A 936 36.10 -12.50 -2.85
N LYS A 937 35.40 -13.63 -3.03
CA LYS A 937 34.89 -14.09 -4.33
C LYS A 937 33.84 -13.15 -4.91
N LEU A 938 32.99 -12.58 -4.06
CA LEU A 938 31.98 -11.61 -4.48
C LEU A 938 32.62 -10.32 -5.03
N LYS A 939 33.60 -9.74 -4.32
CA LYS A 939 34.31 -8.53 -4.77
C LYS A 939 35.05 -8.75 -6.08
N ASP A 940 35.66 -9.93 -6.27
CA ASP A 940 36.29 -10.31 -7.54
C ASP A 940 35.30 -10.30 -8.72
N LYS A 941 34.12 -10.91 -8.57
CA LYS A 941 33.06 -10.80 -9.61
C LYS A 941 32.59 -9.35 -9.83
N PHE A 942 32.57 -8.51 -8.79
CA PHE A 942 32.23 -7.10 -8.90
C PHE A 942 33.31 -6.22 -9.55
N GLU A 943 34.58 -6.64 -9.54
CA GLU A 943 35.68 -5.94 -10.22
C GLU A 943 35.77 -6.35 -11.70
N HIS A 944 35.42 -7.60 -12.03
CA HIS A 944 35.59 -8.17 -13.38
C HIS A 944 34.33 -8.27 -14.24
N TYR A 945 33.13 -8.40 -13.66
CA TYR A 945 31.92 -8.82 -14.41
C TYR A 945 30.66 -7.95 -14.21
N TYR A 946 30.47 -7.29 -13.07
CA TYR A 946 29.39 -6.31 -12.91
C TYR A 946 29.75 -4.97 -13.59
N SER A 947 28.73 -4.27 -14.11
CA SER A 947 28.87 -2.91 -14.66
C SER A 947 28.89 -1.80 -13.59
N VAL A 948 28.66 -2.15 -12.31
CA VAL A 948 28.64 -1.23 -11.17
C VAL A 948 29.62 -1.61 -10.07
N ASN A 949 30.37 -0.64 -9.54
CA ASN A 949 31.30 -0.90 -8.43
C ASN A 949 30.57 -1.41 -7.18
N PHE A 950 31.12 -2.44 -6.52
CA PHE A 950 30.60 -3.07 -5.29
C PHE A 950 29.96 -2.10 -4.27
N ASN A 951 30.66 -1.01 -3.90
CA ASN A 951 30.18 -0.05 -2.88
C ASN A 951 28.89 0.71 -3.28
N ASN A 952 28.55 0.76 -4.56
CA ASN A 952 27.32 1.38 -5.07
C ASN A 952 26.15 0.38 -5.17
N TYR A 953 26.43 -0.93 -5.09
CA TYR A 953 25.44 -1.97 -5.33
C TYR A 953 24.36 -2.09 -4.23
N PRO A 954 24.66 -2.09 -2.91
CA PRO A 954 23.63 -2.20 -1.88
C PRO A 954 22.58 -1.07 -1.88
N VAL A 955 21.36 -1.41 -1.49
CA VAL A 955 20.23 -0.51 -1.27
C VAL A 955 20.50 0.32 0.00
N GLN A 956 20.81 1.60 -0.19
CA GLN A 956 20.96 2.55 0.90
C GLN A 956 19.61 2.82 1.58
N ASP A 957 19.60 3.01 2.89
CA ASP A 957 18.38 3.01 3.72
C ASP A 957 17.38 4.14 3.38
N ALA A 958 17.81 5.14 2.61
CA ALA A 958 16.94 6.18 2.07
C ALA A 958 15.83 5.65 1.12
N TYR A 959 16.04 4.47 0.51
CA TYR A 959 15.05 3.75 -0.28
C TYR A 959 14.08 2.92 0.56
N VAL A 960 14.42 2.61 1.80
CA VAL A 960 13.60 1.82 2.73
C VAL A 960 13.28 2.71 3.94
N PRO A 961 12.44 3.76 3.74
CA PRO A 961 12.21 4.82 4.72
C PRO A 961 11.51 4.31 5.99
N ASN A 962 10.81 3.18 5.89
CA ASN A 962 9.98 2.59 6.94
C ASN A 962 10.44 1.14 7.19
N PRO A 963 11.67 0.94 7.69
CA PRO A 963 12.22 -0.39 7.83
C PRO A 963 11.45 -1.17 8.90
N TYR A 964 10.98 -2.37 8.56
CA TYR A 964 10.68 -3.41 9.56
C TYR A 964 11.66 -4.55 9.37
N GLU A 965 12.78 -4.46 10.08
CA GLU A 965 13.85 -5.45 10.07
C GLU A 965 13.47 -6.64 10.96
N ILE A 966 13.32 -7.82 10.34
CA ILE A 966 13.27 -9.10 11.05
C ILE A 966 14.68 -9.66 11.09
N LYS A 967 15.19 -9.98 12.28
CA LYS A 967 16.43 -10.74 12.42
C LYS A 967 16.15 -12.23 12.26
N ALA A 968 17.02 -12.92 11.54
CA ALA A 968 17.04 -14.38 11.47
C ALA A 968 18.40 -14.87 11.97
N SER A 969 18.42 -15.42 13.19
CA SER A 969 19.64 -15.95 13.83
C SER A 969 20.17 -17.17 13.06
N TRP A 970 21.48 -17.42 13.07
CA TRP A 970 22.06 -18.65 12.50
C TRP A 970 21.63 -19.90 13.26
N SER A 971 21.02 -20.86 12.56
CA SER A 971 20.64 -22.19 13.04
C SER A 971 21.62 -23.24 12.50
N GLY A 972 22.60 -23.62 13.34
CA GLY A 972 23.75 -24.47 12.97
C GLY A 972 23.46 -25.95 12.79
#